data_AF-A0A7L3WXX3-F1
#
_entry.id   AF-A0A7L3WXX3-F1
#
_cell.length_a   1.000
_cell.length_b   1.000
_cell.length_c   1.000
_cell.angle_alpha   90.00
_cell.angle_beta   90.00
_cell.angle_gamma   90.00
#
_symmetry.space_group_name_H-M   'P 1'
#
loop_
_entity.id
_entity.type
_entity.pdbx_description
1 polymer ?
#
loop_
_entity_poly.entity_id
_entity_poly.type
_entity_poly.pdbx_seq_one_letter_code
_entity_poly.pdbx_strand_id
1 'polypeptide(L)'
;SGALVEMAVHTAAVLLCGHNPILQPLRNLAFSPHLMQVRSFDLDSNPISRLLVLSHSLCPNGHPCTVGECGRPMEKSRCLDCGAQVGGEQHRALPGFQAFQNTQDRTQTGHILGHVQHRQTTGVSDRGLTPVVFVLIRLLTHLAMLLGATKDSQSLQNIIKPQVQDPVSFLQQHIQEDLAQLTRILGKSVDETINILHLVLCSLLKDPHEHPGQWPVQFDGLSTKEKRNRWEEVVSRTVIIPELEGLDKKLLKLNKQIQEDERISSNPLVKIVYGDPATFLSQLPKDSHIHHTKMWSCRKRISVENLGHVVQQKNAKDAVPLLWKFLQKETELRLVKFLPEILALQRDLVRRFQNTAEVKHCSIRDFLNEPLSDVMKDQLQRRVNVFLSVWNKLRSLLDTNGEIKLPKDYCDADLTLDSKLEVLLPRRQGLGLCSTALTSYLISLHNDLIHSVNKHTREDDRYLVSPSEVSDLHLISYEVERDLIPLILSNCQYSMEKGGETLQDFDLGRIQQQVISKFLQGKPLITLTGIPTLVYRQDRNYEQLFNDVRNKLDQSALPSSVVNMISGELQSYSDVCDALSVTEISLGFLAMAGENAEMLLTDYIEKVLQMGDQTNPHVLQVFRRCHLKHIISLWQLLSTRKSEQLLRLRKDPFPDLNAAYKAELEPELAKLLNTYLVHSRLEAFLQELHELIVLKLRRVRAVDEFRPTWSLKESLLPYLDEKDSELAPELEEFFPDAILLSHAVATWRAAALLRKERR
;
A
#
# COMPACT_ATOMS: atom_id res chain seq x y z
N SER A 1 6.91 -1.82 -38.29
CA SER A 1 6.00 -2.98 -38.38
C SER A 1 6.70 -4.25 -38.87
N GLY A 2 7.75 -4.19 -39.72
CA GLY A 2 8.46 -5.38 -40.24
C GLY A 2 9.06 -6.31 -39.18
N ALA A 3 9.90 -5.80 -38.27
CA ALA A 3 10.55 -6.63 -37.23
C ALA A 3 9.54 -7.40 -36.34
N LEU A 4 8.39 -6.80 -36.03
CA LEU A 4 7.35 -7.47 -35.25
C LEU A 4 6.73 -8.66 -36.01
N VAL A 5 6.55 -8.51 -37.32
CA VAL A 5 6.08 -9.61 -38.18
C VAL A 5 7.12 -10.72 -38.24
N GLU A 6 8.41 -10.39 -38.41
CA GLU A 6 9.50 -11.38 -38.43
C GLU A 6 9.57 -12.19 -37.13
N MET A 7 9.50 -11.52 -35.97
CA MET A 7 9.48 -12.18 -34.66
C MET A 7 8.23 -13.06 -34.48
N ALA A 8 7.06 -12.59 -34.91
CA ALA A 8 5.81 -13.36 -34.83
C ALA A 8 5.83 -14.58 -35.76
N VAL A 9 6.33 -14.44 -36.99
CA VAL A 9 6.49 -15.54 -37.95
C VAL A 9 7.50 -16.56 -37.43
N HIS A 10 8.65 -16.12 -36.90
CA HIS A 10 9.63 -17.04 -36.32
C HIS A 10 9.05 -17.77 -35.11
N THR A 11 8.32 -17.06 -34.24
CA THR A 11 7.63 -17.67 -33.10
C THR A 11 6.60 -18.71 -33.56
N ALA A 12 5.80 -18.40 -34.59
CA ALA A 12 4.84 -19.35 -35.15
C ALA A 12 5.54 -20.59 -35.72
N ALA A 13 6.65 -20.41 -36.44
CA ALA A 13 7.45 -21.52 -36.98
C ALA A 13 8.00 -22.41 -35.86
N VAL A 14 8.56 -21.83 -34.79
CA VAL A 14 9.05 -22.57 -33.62
C VAL A 14 7.92 -23.35 -32.94
N LEU A 15 6.76 -22.71 -32.71
CA LEU A 15 5.62 -23.36 -32.06
C LEU A 15 4.98 -24.46 -32.91
N LEU A 16 5.07 -24.40 -34.24
CA LEU A 16 4.56 -25.44 -35.13
C LEU A 16 5.54 -26.60 -35.29
N CYS A 17 6.83 -26.30 -35.48
CA CYS A 17 7.86 -27.30 -35.81
C CYS A 17 8.51 -27.94 -34.57
N GLY A 18 8.49 -27.26 -33.42
CA GLY A 18 9.12 -27.76 -32.19
C GLY A 18 8.34 -28.89 -31.54
N HIS A 19 9.01 -29.97 -31.16
CA HIS A 19 8.39 -31.12 -30.47
C HIS A 19 8.59 -31.07 -28.95
N ASN A 20 9.18 -29.99 -28.43
CA ASN A 20 9.51 -29.86 -27.02
C ASN A 20 8.27 -29.55 -26.15
N PRO A 21 8.00 -30.33 -25.07
CA PRO A 21 6.86 -30.10 -24.20
C PRO A 21 6.82 -28.71 -23.53
N ILE A 22 7.95 -28.02 -23.38
CA ILE A 22 7.98 -26.63 -22.84
C ILE A 22 7.17 -25.64 -23.69
N LEU A 23 6.97 -25.95 -24.97
CA LEU A 23 6.26 -25.10 -25.92
C LEU A 23 4.75 -25.22 -25.80
N GLN A 24 4.24 -26.27 -25.15
CA GLN A 24 2.81 -26.56 -25.12
C GLN A 24 1.95 -25.40 -24.58
N PRO A 25 2.33 -24.71 -23.49
CA PRO A 25 1.56 -23.55 -23.02
C PRO A 25 1.50 -22.40 -24.05
N LEU A 26 2.62 -22.08 -24.70
CA LEU A 26 2.71 -21.03 -25.73
C LEU A 26 1.96 -21.44 -27.00
N ARG A 27 2.00 -22.72 -27.36
CA ARG A 27 1.24 -23.29 -28.49
C ARG A 27 -0.26 -23.15 -28.27
N ASN A 28 -0.73 -23.44 -27.06
CA ASN A 28 -2.14 -23.26 -26.70
C ASN A 28 -2.54 -21.78 -26.78
N LEU A 29 -1.71 -20.85 -26.29
CA LEU A 29 -1.98 -19.41 -26.44
C LEU A 29 -2.06 -18.97 -27.91
N ALA A 30 -1.17 -19.49 -28.76
CA ALA A 30 -1.08 -19.08 -30.16
C ALA A 30 -2.15 -19.71 -31.06
N PHE A 31 -2.54 -20.96 -30.81
CA PHE A 31 -3.37 -21.74 -31.75
C PHE A 31 -4.64 -22.32 -31.14
N SER A 32 -4.80 -22.32 -29.81
CA SER A 32 -6.00 -22.81 -29.13
C SER A 32 -6.33 -22.00 -27.87
N PRO A 33 -6.49 -20.66 -27.98
CA PRO A 33 -6.57 -19.80 -26.81
C PRO A 33 -7.80 -20.04 -25.92
N HIS A 34 -8.87 -20.63 -26.44
CA HIS A 34 -10.03 -21.06 -25.66
C HIS A 34 -9.66 -22.03 -24.52
N LEU A 35 -8.60 -22.84 -24.68
CA LEU A 35 -8.11 -23.75 -23.62
C LEU A 35 -7.42 -23.02 -22.46
N MET A 36 -7.11 -21.73 -22.63
CA MET A 36 -6.29 -20.93 -21.72
C MET A 36 -7.07 -19.87 -20.91
N GLN A 37 -8.40 -19.76 -21.10
CA GLN A 37 -9.24 -18.68 -20.53
C GLN A 37 -9.34 -18.64 -18.99
N VAL A 38 -9.13 -19.76 -18.27
CA VAL A 38 -9.29 -19.86 -16.80
C VAL A 38 -7.95 -20.07 -16.07
N ARG A 39 -6.82 -19.84 -16.76
CA ARG A 39 -5.50 -20.27 -16.28
C ARG A 39 -4.67 -19.12 -15.72
N SER A 40 -3.76 -19.44 -14.80
CA SER A 40 -2.91 -18.46 -14.11
C SER A 40 -1.87 -17.85 -15.06
N PHE A 41 -2.30 -16.84 -15.82
CA PHE A 41 -1.48 -15.98 -16.68
C PHE A 41 -1.07 -14.68 -16.03
N ASP A 42 -1.03 -14.68 -14.71
CA ASP A 42 -0.49 -13.54 -14.01
C ASP A 42 0.98 -13.39 -14.44
N LEU A 43 1.30 -12.31 -15.16
CA LEU A 43 2.64 -11.88 -15.58
C LEU A 43 3.18 -10.78 -14.65
N ASP A 44 2.46 -10.42 -13.58
CA ASP A 44 2.87 -9.42 -12.59
C ASP A 44 2.47 -9.87 -11.17
N SER A 45 3.41 -10.49 -10.48
CA SER A 45 3.32 -10.67 -9.03
C SER A 45 4.56 -10.04 -8.42
N ASN A 46 4.41 -8.89 -7.77
CA ASN A 46 5.48 -8.19 -7.01
C ASN A 46 5.33 -8.46 -5.49
N PRO A 47 6.30 -8.13 -4.61
CA PRO A 47 7.13 -9.13 -3.98
C PRO A 47 6.83 -9.45 -2.50
N ILE A 48 7.57 -10.46 -2.03
CA ILE A 48 7.87 -10.82 -0.63
C ILE A 48 6.77 -11.55 0.15
N SER A 49 6.69 -12.87 -0.05
CA SER A 49 6.19 -13.80 0.99
C SER A 49 7.33 -14.57 1.69
N ARG A 50 8.61 -14.21 1.47
CA ARG A 50 9.75 -15.01 1.96
C ARG A 50 10.85 -14.28 2.73
N LEU A 51 10.86 -12.95 2.87
CA LEU A 51 11.92 -12.25 3.61
C LEU A 51 11.49 -11.11 4.53
N LEU A 52 10.21 -10.73 4.51
CA LEU A 52 9.58 -9.98 5.59
C LEU A 52 8.47 -10.88 6.11
N VAL A 53 8.77 -11.72 7.10
CA VAL A 53 7.70 -12.23 7.95
C VAL A 53 7.32 -11.10 8.91
N LEU A 54 6.86 -9.96 8.36
CA LEU A 54 6.06 -9.03 9.14
C LEU A 54 4.68 -9.67 9.19
N SER A 55 4.42 -10.42 10.26
CA SER A 55 3.07 -10.92 10.49
C SER A 55 2.20 -9.73 10.87
N HIS A 56 1.20 -9.45 10.05
CA HIS A 56 0.19 -8.46 10.36
C HIS A 56 -0.60 -8.98 11.55
N SER A 57 -0.66 -8.19 12.61
CA SER A 57 -1.47 -8.49 13.78
C SER A 57 -2.40 -7.32 14.04
N LEU A 58 -3.51 -7.58 14.67
CA LEU A 58 -4.45 -6.55 15.08
C LEU A 58 -4.29 -6.37 16.58
N CYS A 59 -4.37 -5.12 17.03
CA CYS A 59 -4.59 -4.89 18.45
C CYS A 59 -5.98 -5.43 18.87
N PRO A 60 -6.25 -5.57 20.17
CA PRO A 60 -7.56 -5.96 20.68
C PRO A 60 -8.73 -5.08 20.20
N ASN A 61 -8.44 -3.86 19.73
CA ASN A 61 -9.42 -2.92 19.18
C ASN A 61 -9.46 -2.90 17.64
N GLY A 62 -8.84 -3.87 16.96
CA GLY A 62 -8.90 -4.02 15.51
C GLY A 62 -7.97 -3.11 14.69
N HIS A 63 -7.06 -2.36 15.31
CA HIS A 63 -6.08 -1.54 14.60
C HIS A 63 -4.92 -2.38 14.04
N PRO A 64 -4.49 -2.15 12.79
CA PRO A 64 -3.33 -2.82 12.20
C PRO A 64 -2.05 -2.51 13.00
N CYS A 65 -1.38 -3.56 13.44
CA CYS A 65 -0.12 -3.53 14.16
C CYS A 65 0.90 -4.42 13.43
N THR A 66 2.13 -3.94 13.31
CA THR A 66 3.21 -4.71 12.70
C THR A 66 3.96 -5.48 13.78
N VAL A 67 4.30 -6.73 13.47
CA VAL A 67 5.18 -7.57 14.28
C VAL A 67 6.46 -7.76 13.48
N GLY A 68 7.63 -7.56 14.10
CA GLY A 68 8.94 -7.58 13.46
C GLY A 68 9.35 -8.92 12.82
N GLU A 69 10.61 -9.01 12.42
CA GLU A 69 11.17 -9.93 11.41
C GLU A 69 10.83 -11.43 11.53
N CYS A 70 10.55 -11.95 12.74
CA CYS A 70 10.24 -13.36 12.96
C CYS A 70 8.75 -13.72 12.78
N GLY A 71 7.88 -12.73 12.56
CA GLY A 71 6.44 -12.95 12.36
C GLY A 71 5.68 -13.39 13.60
N ARG A 72 6.30 -13.22 14.78
CA ARG A 72 5.69 -13.52 16.06
C ARG A 72 6.13 -12.49 17.10
N PRO A 73 5.24 -12.08 18.01
CA PRO A 73 5.56 -11.02 18.94
C PRO A 73 6.56 -11.47 20.00
N MET A 74 7.68 -10.76 20.10
CA MET A 74 8.76 -11.01 21.05
C MET A 74 8.84 -9.99 22.18
N GLU A 75 8.25 -8.81 21.98
CA GLU A 75 8.20 -7.73 22.96
C GLU A 75 6.76 -7.22 23.15
N LYS A 76 6.47 -6.76 24.37
CA LYS A 76 5.23 -6.06 24.70
C LYS A 76 5.37 -4.59 24.31
N SER A 77 4.36 -4.06 23.64
CA SER A 77 4.28 -2.65 23.25
C SER A 77 2.86 -2.13 23.44
N ARG A 78 2.63 -0.88 23.07
CA ARG A 78 1.30 -0.25 23.05
C ARG A 78 0.90 0.04 21.61
N CYS A 79 -0.35 -0.23 21.29
CA CYS A 79 -0.94 0.13 20.01
C CYS A 79 -0.78 1.64 19.81
N LEU A 80 -0.22 2.04 18.68
CA LEU A 80 -0.04 3.46 18.35
C LEU A 80 -1.37 4.22 18.22
N ASP A 81 -2.46 3.49 18.00
CA ASP A 81 -3.78 4.05 17.67
C ASP A 81 -4.72 4.12 18.87
N CYS A 82 -4.62 3.15 19.79
CA CYS A 82 -5.56 3.02 20.92
C CYS A 82 -4.88 2.64 22.24
N GLY A 83 -3.57 2.79 22.35
CA GLY A 83 -2.80 2.58 23.58
C GLY A 83 -2.88 1.19 24.23
N ALA A 84 -3.71 0.29 23.69
CA ALA A 84 -3.94 -1.06 24.17
C ALA A 84 -2.64 -1.85 24.10
N GLN A 85 -2.44 -2.76 25.05
CA GLN A 85 -1.26 -3.62 24.98
C GLN A 85 -1.31 -4.49 23.73
N VAL A 86 -0.20 -4.48 22.99
CA VAL A 86 0.01 -5.24 21.77
C VAL A 86 1.34 -5.95 21.85
N GLY A 87 1.55 -6.93 20.97
CA GLY A 87 2.75 -7.74 21.02
C GLY A 87 2.60 -8.93 21.96
N GLY A 88 3.66 -9.26 22.68
CA GLY A 88 3.80 -10.58 23.30
C GLY A 88 5.20 -10.86 23.83
N GLU A 89 5.39 -12.00 24.48
CA GLU A 89 6.70 -12.43 24.99
C GLU A 89 7.00 -13.85 24.48
N GLN A 90 8.26 -14.12 24.15
CA GLN A 90 8.70 -15.46 23.74
C GLN A 90 7.88 -16.05 22.57
N HIS A 91 7.56 -15.22 21.56
CA HIS A 91 6.72 -15.57 20.42
C HIS A 91 5.26 -15.92 20.76
N ARG A 92 4.78 -15.60 21.97
CA ARG A 92 3.38 -15.75 22.39
C ARG A 92 2.68 -14.39 22.43
N ALA A 93 1.63 -14.25 21.63
CA ALA A 93 0.82 -13.05 21.60
C ALA A 93 0.06 -12.82 22.90
N LEU A 94 -0.13 -11.55 23.26
CA LEU A 94 -1.05 -11.14 24.32
C LEU A 94 -2.51 -11.47 23.96
N PRO A 95 -3.39 -11.68 24.96
CA PRO A 95 -4.82 -11.85 24.71
C PRO A 95 -5.40 -10.70 23.88
N GLY A 96 -6.15 -11.03 22.83
CA GLY A 96 -6.73 -10.04 21.89
C GLY A 96 -5.76 -9.54 20.80
N PHE A 97 -4.46 -9.81 20.90
CA PHE A 97 -3.50 -9.52 19.83
C PHE A 97 -3.47 -10.68 18.82
N GLN A 98 -4.25 -10.57 17.76
CA GLN A 98 -4.46 -11.68 16.82
C GLN A 98 -3.73 -11.45 15.50
N ALA A 99 -3.07 -12.49 14.99
CA ALA A 99 -2.54 -12.49 13.64
C ALA A 99 -3.70 -12.33 12.64
N PHE A 100 -3.59 -11.35 11.75
CA PHE A 100 -4.54 -11.09 10.69
C PHE A 100 -4.54 -12.28 9.71
N GLN A 101 -5.61 -13.07 9.74
CA GLN A 101 -5.71 -14.30 8.94
C GLN A 101 -6.18 -14.11 7.50
N ASN A 102 -6.33 -12.87 6.99
CA ASN A 102 -6.77 -12.68 5.61
C ASN A 102 -5.60 -12.79 4.61
N THR A 103 -5.02 -13.98 4.54
CA THR A 103 -4.16 -14.46 3.45
C THR A 103 -5.03 -14.98 2.30
N GLN A 104 -6.05 -14.21 1.86
CA GLN A 104 -6.62 -14.49 0.55
C GLN A 104 -5.57 -14.17 -0.50
N ASP A 105 -5.06 -15.20 -1.18
CA ASP A 105 -4.20 -15.07 -2.34
C ASP A 105 -4.92 -14.18 -3.37
N ARG A 106 -4.44 -12.94 -3.53
CA ARG A 106 -5.04 -11.93 -4.42
C ARG A 106 -4.63 -12.13 -5.88
N THR A 107 -3.87 -13.18 -6.20
CA THR A 107 -3.46 -13.48 -7.58
C THR A 107 -4.67 -13.67 -8.48
N GLN A 108 -4.71 -12.93 -9.59
CA GLN A 108 -5.77 -13.01 -10.59
C GLN A 108 -5.31 -13.87 -11.77
N THR A 109 -6.21 -14.71 -12.31
CA THR A 109 -5.95 -15.44 -13.55
C THR A 109 -6.16 -14.53 -14.78
N GLY A 110 -5.51 -14.86 -15.89
CA GLY A 110 -5.48 -14.03 -17.11
C GLY A 110 -4.31 -13.04 -17.16
N HIS A 111 -4.24 -12.26 -18.23
CA HIS A 111 -3.26 -11.19 -18.43
C HIS A 111 -3.74 -9.90 -17.76
N ILE A 112 -2.99 -9.38 -16.79
CA ILE A 112 -3.46 -8.31 -15.87
C ILE A 112 -2.66 -7.01 -15.96
N LEU A 113 -1.89 -6.80 -17.02
CA LEU A 113 -0.90 -5.70 -17.08
C LEU A 113 -1.52 -4.31 -17.33
N GLY A 114 -2.83 -4.22 -17.61
CA GLY A 114 -3.48 -2.94 -17.92
C GLY A 114 -2.82 -2.21 -19.10
N HIS A 115 -2.99 -0.88 -19.18
CA HIS A 115 -2.44 -0.08 -20.28
C HIS A 115 -0.91 0.11 -20.18
N VAL A 116 -0.20 0.07 -21.31
CA VAL A 116 1.29 0.08 -21.40
C VAL A 116 1.95 1.26 -20.67
N GLN A 117 1.29 2.42 -20.63
CA GLN A 117 1.82 3.64 -19.99
C GLN A 117 2.15 3.45 -18.50
N HIS A 118 1.45 2.55 -17.81
CA HIS A 118 1.71 2.25 -16.40
C HIS A 118 2.98 1.39 -16.19
N ARG A 119 3.55 0.82 -17.25
CA ARG A 119 4.73 -0.07 -17.19
C ARG A 119 6.07 0.66 -17.23
N GLN A 120 6.09 1.97 -17.51
CA GLN A 120 7.34 2.74 -17.61
C GLN A 120 8.08 2.83 -16.26
N THR A 121 7.41 2.55 -15.15
CA THR A 121 7.94 2.66 -13.77
C THR A 121 8.21 1.32 -13.08
N THR A 122 7.67 0.20 -13.58
CA THR A 122 7.81 -1.14 -12.98
C THR A 122 8.94 -1.92 -13.64
N GLY A 123 10.16 -1.76 -13.09
CA GLY A 123 11.38 -2.44 -13.53
C GLY A 123 11.83 -3.61 -12.64
N VAL A 124 10.94 -4.21 -11.85
CA VAL A 124 11.33 -5.24 -10.87
C VAL A 124 10.77 -6.61 -11.27
N SER A 125 11.63 -7.62 -11.28
CA SER A 125 11.28 -9.05 -11.45
C SER A 125 11.45 -9.76 -10.10
N ASP A 126 10.37 -10.30 -9.53
CA ASP A 126 10.38 -11.02 -8.23
C ASP A 126 10.08 -12.53 -8.32
N ARG A 127 10.09 -13.13 -9.52
CA ARG A 127 9.82 -14.58 -9.67
C ARG A 127 11.02 -15.48 -9.39
N GLY A 128 12.03 -14.98 -8.67
CA GLY A 128 13.37 -15.58 -8.64
C GLY A 128 14.10 -15.52 -9.98
N LEU A 129 13.52 -14.85 -10.99
CA LEU A 129 14.06 -14.66 -12.33
C LEU A 129 14.80 -13.32 -12.41
N THR A 130 15.80 -13.26 -13.28
CA THR A 130 16.45 -11.98 -13.62
C THR A 130 15.50 -11.12 -14.47
N PRO A 131 15.61 -9.77 -14.43
CA PRO A 131 14.81 -8.89 -15.27
C PRO A 131 14.90 -9.23 -16.76
N VAL A 132 16.08 -9.60 -17.26
CA VAL A 132 16.25 -10.02 -18.66
C VAL A 132 15.45 -11.29 -18.95
N VAL A 133 15.56 -12.32 -18.11
CA VAL A 133 14.83 -13.58 -18.29
C VAL A 133 13.32 -13.34 -18.21
N PHE A 134 12.88 -12.55 -17.24
CA PHE A 134 11.47 -12.23 -17.07
C PHE A 134 10.90 -11.48 -18.28
N VAL A 135 11.59 -10.45 -18.78
CA VAL A 135 11.16 -9.71 -19.97
C VAL A 135 11.15 -10.62 -21.21
N LEU A 136 12.13 -11.52 -21.37
CA LEU A 136 12.15 -12.48 -22.48
C LEU A 136 10.98 -13.46 -22.41
N ILE A 137 10.66 -14.02 -21.23
CA ILE A 137 9.48 -14.89 -21.05
C ILE A 137 8.19 -14.14 -21.35
N ARG A 138 8.07 -12.90 -20.85
CA ARG A 138 6.90 -12.04 -21.10
C ARG A 138 6.76 -11.72 -22.59
N LEU A 139 7.86 -11.41 -23.28
CA LEU A 139 7.90 -11.14 -24.71
C LEU A 139 7.47 -12.37 -25.53
N LEU A 140 7.99 -13.57 -25.20
CA LEU A 140 7.54 -14.83 -25.83
C LEU A 140 6.04 -15.09 -25.60
N THR A 141 5.56 -14.79 -24.40
CA THR A 141 4.14 -14.94 -24.04
C THR A 141 3.26 -13.97 -24.84
N HIS A 142 3.65 -12.69 -24.93
CA HIS A 142 2.92 -11.70 -25.74
C HIS A 142 2.96 -12.01 -27.24
N LEU A 143 4.08 -12.52 -27.76
CA LEU A 143 4.16 -12.97 -29.16
C LEU A 143 3.22 -14.15 -29.43
N ALA A 144 3.13 -15.12 -28.52
CA ALA A 144 2.17 -16.22 -28.61
C ALA A 144 0.72 -15.72 -28.51
N MET A 145 0.42 -14.81 -27.58
CA MET A 145 -0.90 -14.20 -27.45
C MET A 145 -1.28 -13.39 -28.69
N LEU A 146 -0.33 -12.69 -29.32
CA LEU A 146 -0.55 -11.93 -30.55
C LEU A 146 -0.96 -12.86 -31.69
N LEU A 147 -0.27 -14.00 -31.85
CA LEU A 147 -0.65 -15.04 -32.80
C LEU A 147 -2.05 -15.57 -32.51
N GLY A 148 -2.40 -15.79 -31.23
CA GLY A 148 -3.74 -16.19 -30.81
C GLY A 148 -4.81 -15.15 -31.14
N ALA A 149 -4.56 -13.87 -30.85
CA ALA A 149 -5.47 -12.77 -31.09
C ALA A 149 -5.81 -12.60 -32.58
N THR A 150 -4.85 -12.87 -33.47
CA THR A 150 -5.09 -12.85 -34.92
C THR A 150 -5.97 -14.00 -35.43
N LYS A 151 -6.11 -15.10 -34.67
CA LYS A 151 -6.96 -16.24 -35.03
C LYS A 151 -8.30 -16.27 -34.30
N ASP A 152 -8.30 -15.99 -33.00
CA ASP A 152 -9.46 -16.04 -32.10
C ASP A 152 -9.37 -14.88 -31.09
N SER A 153 -9.75 -13.69 -31.57
CA SER A 153 -9.73 -12.45 -30.78
C SER A 153 -10.66 -12.52 -29.55
N GLN A 154 -11.80 -13.21 -29.65
CA GLN A 154 -12.79 -13.28 -28.58
C GLN A 154 -12.26 -14.04 -27.36
N SER A 155 -11.57 -15.17 -27.58
CA SER A 155 -10.93 -15.90 -26.48
C SER A 155 -9.83 -15.09 -25.80
N LEU A 156 -9.03 -14.33 -26.56
CA LEU A 156 -7.98 -13.48 -26.01
C LEU A 156 -8.54 -12.29 -25.23
N GLN A 157 -9.65 -11.71 -25.69
CA GLN A 157 -10.35 -10.64 -24.97
C GLN A 157 -10.82 -11.10 -23.58
N ASN A 158 -11.20 -12.37 -23.42
CA ASN A 158 -11.55 -12.95 -22.12
C ASN A 158 -10.33 -13.26 -21.24
N ILE A 159 -9.15 -13.47 -21.84
CA ILE A 159 -7.89 -13.68 -21.12
C ILE A 159 -7.34 -12.34 -20.59
N ILE A 160 -7.49 -11.24 -21.33
CA ILE A 160 -6.96 -9.91 -20.98
C ILE A 160 -7.90 -9.18 -20.01
N LYS A 161 -7.32 -8.65 -18.92
CA LYS A 161 -8.00 -7.89 -17.88
C LYS A 161 -7.23 -6.58 -17.59
N PRO A 162 -7.91 -5.42 -17.57
CA PRO A 162 -9.30 -5.20 -17.98
C PRO A 162 -9.52 -5.52 -19.46
N GLN A 163 -10.77 -5.85 -19.83
CA GLN A 163 -11.09 -6.19 -21.22
C GLN A 163 -10.79 -5.01 -22.14
N VAL A 164 -10.14 -5.31 -23.26
CA VAL A 164 -9.74 -4.33 -24.28
C VAL A 164 -10.56 -4.50 -25.55
N GLN A 165 -10.79 -3.40 -26.28
CA GLN A 165 -11.53 -3.44 -27.55
C GLN A 165 -10.72 -4.11 -28.68
N ASP A 166 -9.42 -3.84 -28.74
CA ASP A 166 -8.51 -4.40 -29.75
C ASP A 166 -7.32 -5.12 -29.09
N PRO A 167 -7.41 -6.45 -28.87
CA PRO A 167 -6.32 -7.25 -28.34
C PRO A 167 -5.04 -7.21 -29.18
N VAL A 168 -5.15 -7.03 -30.50
CA VAL A 168 -3.98 -7.05 -31.41
C VAL A 168 -3.14 -5.80 -31.20
N SER A 169 -3.75 -4.62 -31.30
CA SER A 169 -3.06 -3.34 -31.05
C SER A 169 -2.52 -3.26 -29.62
N PHE A 170 -3.30 -3.73 -28.64
CA PHE A 170 -2.88 -3.80 -27.24
C PHE A 170 -1.60 -4.64 -27.05
N LEU A 171 -1.55 -5.86 -27.60
CA LEU A 171 -0.39 -6.73 -27.49
C LEU A 171 0.82 -6.20 -28.28
N GLN A 172 0.60 -5.55 -29.43
CA GLN A 172 1.69 -4.92 -30.18
C GLN A 172 2.39 -3.82 -29.38
N GLN A 173 1.62 -2.98 -28.67
CA GLN A 173 2.19 -1.94 -27.80
C GLN A 173 2.99 -2.57 -26.64
N HIS A 174 2.49 -3.66 -26.05
CA HIS A 174 3.22 -4.38 -25.01
C HIS A 174 4.53 -5.01 -25.50
N ILE A 175 4.53 -5.59 -26.71
CA ILE A 175 5.73 -6.15 -27.34
C ILE A 175 6.77 -5.06 -27.61
N GLN A 176 6.34 -3.88 -28.07
CA GLN A 176 7.24 -2.75 -28.29
C GLN A 176 7.87 -2.26 -26.98
N GLU A 177 7.08 -2.16 -25.92
CA GLU A 177 7.59 -1.80 -24.60
C GLU A 177 8.52 -2.88 -24.04
N ASP A 178 8.23 -4.17 -24.23
CA ASP A 178 9.12 -5.26 -23.85
C ASP A 178 10.49 -5.18 -24.55
N LEU A 179 10.49 -4.90 -25.85
CA LEU A 179 11.73 -4.69 -26.61
C LEU A 179 12.49 -3.46 -26.11
N ALA A 180 11.81 -2.35 -25.84
CA ALA A 180 12.43 -1.14 -25.31
C ALA A 180 13.07 -1.39 -23.93
N GLN A 181 12.34 -2.10 -23.04
CA GLN A 181 12.86 -2.51 -21.73
C GLN A 181 14.06 -3.44 -21.87
N LEU A 182 13.98 -4.45 -22.74
CA LEU A 182 15.06 -5.41 -22.96
C LEU A 182 16.32 -4.72 -23.52
N THR A 183 16.15 -3.79 -24.45
CA THR A 183 17.23 -2.96 -25.04
C THR A 183 17.95 -2.18 -23.94
N ARG A 184 17.19 -1.53 -23.03
CA ARG A 184 17.72 -0.76 -21.90
C ARG A 184 18.45 -1.63 -20.88
N ILE A 185 17.88 -2.78 -20.51
CA ILE A 185 18.45 -3.68 -19.50
C ILE A 185 19.75 -4.32 -20.02
N LEU A 186 19.78 -4.77 -21.27
CA LEU A 186 20.97 -5.39 -21.85
C LEU A 186 22.05 -4.37 -22.25
N GLY A 187 21.69 -3.09 -22.42
CA GLY A 187 22.59 -2.07 -22.96
C GLY A 187 23.04 -2.39 -24.38
N LYS A 188 22.12 -2.92 -25.20
CA LYS A 188 22.35 -3.41 -26.57
C LYS A 188 21.65 -2.53 -27.59
N SER A 189 22.00 -2.65 -28.87
CA SER A 189 21.21 -2.02 -29.93
C SER A 189 19.85 -2.71 -30.08
N VAL A 190 18.92 -2.06 -30.79
CA VAL A 190 17.61 -2.66 -31.10
C VAL A 190 17.80 -3.93 -31.93
N ASP A 191 18.68 -3.90 -32.95
CA ASP A 191 18.99 -5.05 -33.80
C ASP A 191 19.61 -6.20 -33.00
N GLU A 192 20.57 -5.90 -32.11
CA GLU A 192 21.16 -6.91 -31.23
C GLU A 192 20.10 -7.51 -30.30
N THR A 193 19.18 -6.70 -29.79
CA THR A 193 18.10 -7.16 -28.91
C THR A 193 17.13 -8.10 -29.64
N ILE A 194 16.79 -7.77 -30.88
CA ILE A 194 15.99 -8.64 -31.76
C ILE A 194 16.76 -9.94 -32.02
N ASN A 195 18.04 -9.86 -32.37
CA ASN A 195 18.90 -11.02 -32.58
C ASN A 195 18.94 -11.95 -31.36
N ILE A 196 18.98 -11.41 -30.15
CA ILE A 196 18.91 -12.21 -28.91
C ILE A 196 17.60 -12.97 -28.82
N LEU A 197 16.47 -12.33 -29.12
CA LEU A 197 15.19 -13.03 -29.16
C LEU A 197 15.21 -14.15 -30.21
N HIS A 198 15.76 -13.90 -31.41
CA HIS A 198 15.89 -14.94 -32.44
C HIS A 198 16.79 -16.09 -32.00
N LEU A 199 17.88 -15.84 -31.27
CA LEU A 199 18.72 -16.89 -30.68
C LEU A 199 17.94 -17.73 -29.65
N VAL A 200 17.15 -17.09 -28.79
CA VAL A 200 16.29 -17.79 -27.82
C VAL A 200 15.24 -18.64 -28.54
N LEU A 201 14.60 -18.11 -29.58
CA LEU A 201 13.64 -18.84 -30.42
C LEU A 201 14.28 -20.05 -31.12
N CYS A 202 15.51 -19.92 -31.63
CA CYS A 202 16.25 -21.05 -32.18
C CYS A 202 16.58 -22.11 -31.11
N SER A 203 16.91 -21.68 -29.89
CA SER A 203 17.23 -22.60 -28.78
C SER A 203 16.01 -23.43 -28.36
N LEU A 204 14.80 -22.87 -28.47
CA LEU A 204 13.55 -23.58 -28.21
C LEU A 204 13.27 -24.77 -29.17
N LEU A 205 13.95 -24.82 -30.32
CA LEU A 205 13.85 -25.93 -31.29
C LEU A 205 14.81 -27.09 -30.99
N LYS A 206 15.80 -26.91 -30.10
CA LYS A 206 16.78 -27.96 -29.79
C LYS A 206 16.13 -29.12 -29.01
N ASP A 207 16.62 -30.34 -29.23
CA ASP A 207 16.02 -31.56 -28.70
C ASP A 207 16.18 -31.70 -27.17
N PRO A 208 15.17 -32.25 -26.46
CA PRO A 208 15.19 -32.41 -25.01
C PRO A 208 16.26 -33.40 -24.49
N HIS A 209 16.85 -34.23 -25.36
CA HIS A 209 17.84 -35.25 -24.99
C HIS A 209 19.25 -34.72 -24.70
N GLU A 210 19.54 -33.44 -24.98
CA GLU A 210 20.83 -32.80 -24.64
C GLU A 210 20.89 -32.23 -23.22
N HIS A 211 19.81 -32.36 -22.44
CA HIS A 211 19.72 -31.82 -21.07
C HIS A 211 19.68 -32.94 -20.02
N PRO A 212 20.79 -33.23 -19.31
CA PRO A 212 20.82 -34.30 -18.32
C PRO A 212 19.98 -33.95 -17.09
N GLY A 213 18.91 -34.71 -16.82
CA GLY A 213 18.47 -34.99 -15.45
C GLY A 213 17.04 -34.64 -14.99
N GLN A 214 16.10 -34.13 -15.80
CA GLN A 214 14.77 -33.70 -15.27
C GLN A 214 13.53 -33.89 -16.17
N TRP A 215 13.42 -34.94 -16.98
CA TRP A 215 12.22 -35.18 -17.82
C TRP A 215 11.59 -36.55 -17.52
N PRO A 216 10.26 -36.63 -17.28
CA PRO A 216 9.21 -35.99 -18.07
C PRO A 216 8.25 -35.10 -17.26
N VAL A 217 8.25 -33.78 -17.52
CA VAL A 217 7.22 -32.88 -16.97
C VAL A 217 6.19 -32.59 -18.06
N GLN A 218 4.98 -33.15 -17.94
CA GLN A 218 3.85 -32.71 -18.76
C GLN A 218 3.29 -31.40 -18.18
N PHE A 219 3.27 -30.36 -18.99
CA PHE A 219 2.60 -29.11 -18.65
C PHE A 219 1.15 -29.20 -19.15
N ASP A 220 0.19 -29.26 -18.23
CA ASP A 220 -1.24 -29.22 -18.54
C ASP A 220 -1.74 -27.82 -18.94
N GLY A 221 -0.79 -26.92 -19.24
CA GLY A 221 -0.93 -25.54 -19.67
C GLY A 221 -1.25 -24.53 -18.56
N LEU A 222 -0.54 -24.64 -17.43
CA LEU A 222 -0.40 -23.58 -16.40
C LEU A 222 -1.68 -23.33 -15.57
N SER A 223 -2.36 -24.41 -15.19
CA SER A 223 -3.63 -24.32 -14.43
C SER A 223 -3.47 -23.77 -13.00
N THR A 224 -2.28 -23.88 -12.40
CA THR A 224 -1.99 -23.39 -11.04
C THR A 224 -0.73 -22.53 -11.01
N LYS A 225 -0.59 -21.72 -9.96
CA LYS A 225 0.59 -20.87 -9.70
C LYS A 225 1.88 -21.67 -9.64
N GLU A 226 1.88 -22.84 -9.02
CA GLU A 226 3.04 -23.73 -8.89
C GLU A 226 3.47 -24.26 -10.26
N LYS A 227 2.51 -24.66 -11.10
CA LYS A 227 2.80 -25.16 -12.46
C LYS A 227 3.35 -24.05 -13.35
N ARG A 228 2.83 -22.83 -13.22
CA ARG A 228 3.37 -21.63 -13.88
C ARG A 228 4.81 -21.38 -13.45
N ASN A 229 5.07 -21.30 -12.16
CA ASN A 229 6.42 -21.04 -11.62
C ASN A 229 7.41 -22.12 -12.08
N ARG A 230 6.98 -23.40 -12.11
CA ARG A 230 7.82 -24.50 -12.61
C ARG A 230 8.11 -24.38 -14.10
N TRP A 231 7.14 -23.97 -14.91
CA TRP A 231 7.36 -23.72 -16.34
C TRP A 231 8.38 -22.59 -16.54
N GLU A 232 8.21 -21.46 -15.84
CA GLU A 232 9.14 -20.32 -15.91
C GLU A 232 10.56 -20.71 -15.50
N GLU A 233 10.71 -21.48 -14.41
CA GLU A 233 12.01 -21.97 -13.96
C GLU A 233 12.68 -22.87 -15.00
N VAL A 234 11.94 -23.79 -15.61
CA VAL A 234 12.47 -24.68 -16.65
C VAL A 234 12.89 -23.88 -17.88
N VAL A 235 12.03 -23.00 -18.41
CA VAL A 235 12.37 -22.14 -19.57
C VAL A 235 13.58 -21.26 -19.27
N SER A 236 13.64 -20.67 -18.06
CA SER A 236 14.78 -19.86 -17.61
C SER A 236 16.08 -20.66 -17.64
N ARG A 237 16.14 -21.80 -16.94
CA ARG A 237 17.38 -22.57 -16.75
C ARG A 237 17.85 -23.29 -18.01
N THR A 238 16.93 -23.81 -18.82
CA THR A 238 17.27 -24.67 -19.96
C THR A 238 17.44 -23.92 -21.27
N VAL A 239 16.72 -22.80 -21.45
CA VAL A 239 16.69 -22.08 -22.73
C VAL A 239 17.36 -20.72 -22.61
N ILE A 240 16.88 -19.87 -21.69
CA ILE A 240 17.25 -18.45 -21.71
C ILE A 240 18.65 -18.22 -21.12
N ILE A 241 18.93 -18.71 -19.90
CA ILE A 241 20.22 -18.49 -19.24
C ILE A 241 21.41 -18.98 -20.09
N PRO A 242 21.38 -20.20 -20.68
CA PRO A 242 22.46 -20.66 -21.55
C PRO A 242 22.65 -19.79 -22.80
N GLU A 243 21.60 -19.15 -23.31
CA GLU A 243 21.73 -18.21 -24.43
C GLU A 243 22.34 -16.87 -24.01
N LEU A 244 22.10 -16.43 -22.78
CA LEU A 244 22.70 -15.22 -22.21
C LEU A 244 24.17 -15.42 -21.77
N GLU A 245 24.61 -16.65 -21.51
CA GLU A 245 26.01 -16.96 -21.24
C GLU A 245 26.88 -16.76 -22.50
N GLY A 246 27.92 -15.92 -22.38
CA GLY A 246 28.80 -15.60 -23.51
C GLY A 246 28.12 -14.82 -24.64
N LEU A 247 27.01 -14.12 -24.34
CA LEU A 247 26.17 -13.40 -25.30
C LEU A 247 26.94 -12.50 -26.27
N ASP A 248 27.92 -11.73 -25.78
CA ASP A 248 28.72 -10.83 -26.63
C ASP A 248 29.46 -11.59 -27.75
N LYS A 249 30.03 -12.77 -27.44
CA LYS A 249 30.73 -13.62 -28.43
C LYS A 249 29.75 -14.21 -29.44
N LYS A 250 28.57 -14.66 -28.99
CA LYS A 250 27.52 -15.19 -29.86
C LYS A 250 26.99 -14.12 -30.82
N LEU A 251 26.77 -12.91 -30.32
CA LEU A 251 26.34 -11.77 -31.13
C LEU A 251 27.40 -11.36 -32.16
N LEU A 252 28.69 -11.35 -31.79
CA LEU A 252 29.77 -11.09 -32.75
C LEU A 252 29.77 -12.12 -33.89
N LYS A 253 29.62 -13.41 -33.57
CA LYS A 253 29.54 -14.48 -34.58
C LYS A 253 28.31 -14.33 -35.48
N LEU A 254 27.14 -14.05 -34.89
CA LEU A 254 25.89 -13.86 -35.63
C LEU A 254 25.97 -12.63 -36.55
N ASN A 255 26.48 -11.50 -36.03
CA ASN A 255 26.66 -10.29 -36.81
C ASN A 255 27.62 -10.52 -37.99
N LYS A 256 28.68 -11.30 -37.78
CA LYS A 256 29.58 -11.71 -38.88
C LYS A 256 28.85 -12.53 -39.95
N GLN A 257 27.99 -13.48 -39.56
CA GLN A 257 27.18 -14.26 -40.51
C GLN A 257 26.20 -13.38 -41.29
N ILE A 258 25.55 -12.41 -40.62
CA ILE A 258 24.63 -11.47 -41.26
C ILE A 258 25.39 -10.54 -42.24
N GLN A 259 26.61 -10.12 -41.88
CA GLN A 259 27.47 -9.30 -42.75
C GLN A 259 27.95 -10.06 -43.99
N GLU A 260 28.18 -11.38 -43.88
CA GLU A 260 28.62 -12.24 -44.97
C GLU A 260 27.49 -12.63 -45.94
N ASP A 261 26.22 -12.38 -45.59
CA ASP A 261 25.07 -12.64 -46.47
C ASP A 261 25.14 -11.77 -47.74
N GLU A 262 25.24 -12.39 -48.91
CA GLU A 262 25.38 -11.71 -50.22
C GLU A 262 24.27 -10.70 -50.51
N ARG A 263 23.06 -10.91 -49.97
CA ARG A 263 21.92 -10.01 -50.16
C ARG A 263 22.07 -8.71 -49.39
N ILE A 264 22.82 -8.73 -48.29
CA ILE A 264 22.97 -7.61 -47.35
C ILE A 264 24.36 -6.98 -47.49
N SER A 265 25.37 -7.79 -47.78
CA SER A 265 26.79 -7.38 -47.87
C SER A 265 27.05 -6.37 -48.97
N SER A 266 26.21 -6.31 -50.02
CA SER A 266 26.30 -5.29 -51.08
C SER A 266 25.79 -3.90 -50.64
N ASN A 267 25.01 -3.81 -49.56
CA ASN A 267 24.43 -2.56 -49.08
C ASN A 267 25.51 -1.66 -48.44
N PRO A 268 25.73 -0.43 -48.95
CA PRO A 268 26.75 0.47 -48.42
C PRO A 268 26.50 0.85 -46.95
N LEU A 269 25.26 0.95 -46.49
CA LEU A 269 24.95 1.29 -45.10
C LEU A 269 25.42 0.20 -44.14
N VAL A 270 25.26 -1.07 -44.52
CA VAL A 270 25.71 -2.21 -43.70
C VAL A 270 27.23 -2.20 -43.61
N LYS A 271 27.93 -1.93 -44.72
CA LYS A 271 29.41 -1.80 -44.71
C LYS A 271 29.91 -0.65 -43.83
N ILE A 272 29.14 0.42 -43.65
CA ILE A 272 29.50 1.55 -42.75
C ILE A 272 29.26 1.17 -41.29
N VAL A 273 28.10 0.60 -40.98
CA VAL A 273 27.69 0.32 -39.60
C VAL A 273 28.45 -0.88 -39.01
N TYR A 274 28.67 -1.90 -39.82
CA TYR A 274 29.15 -3.21 -39.38
C TYR A 274 30.52 -3.59 -39.96
N GLY A 275 30.99 -2.88 -41.00
CA GLY A 275 32.27 -3.11 -41.67
C GLY A 275 33.22 -1.91 -41.58
N ASP A 276 34.25 -1.89 -42.44
CA ASP A 276 35.17 -0.76 -42.54
C ASP A 276 34.81 0.16 -43.73
N PRO A 277 34.28 1.38 -43.49
CA PRO A 277 33.93 2.33 -44.54
C PRO A 277 35.10 2.74 -45.42
N ALA A 278 36.35 2.66 -44.94
CA ALA A 278 37.54 2.98 -45.74
C ALA A 278 37.75 2.02 -46.93
N THR A 279 37.15 0.83 -46.89
CA THR A 279 37.28 -0.17 -47.96
C THR A 279 36.58 0.22 -49.26
N PHE A 280 35.59 1.13 -49.21
CA PHE A 280 34.82 1.52 -50.39
C PHE A 280 34.61 3.04 -50.54
N LEU A 281 34.82 3.82 -49.48
CA LEU A 281 34.82 5.29 -49.54
C LEU A 281 36.25 5.80 -49.73
N SER A 282 36.64 5.99 -50.99
CA SER A 282 37.99 6.41 -51.39
C SER A 282 38.39 7.82 -50.92
N GLN A 283 37.42 8.63 -50.49
CA GLN A 283 37.61 9.99 -49.97
C GLN A 283 38.07 10.03 -48.51
N LEU A 284 38.04 8.90 -47.80
CA LEU A 284 38.46 8.83 -46.40
C LEU A 284 40.01 8.75 -46.28
N PRO A 285 40.60 9.33 -45.22
CA PRO A 285 42.04 9.22 -44.98
C PRO A 285 42.46 7.77 -44.75
N LYS A 286 43.42 7.25 -45.56
CA LYS A 286 43.76 5.82 -45.60
C LYS A 286 44.79 5.34 -44.56
N ASP A 287 45.50 6.26 -43.90
CA ASP A 287 46.58 5.94 -42.94
C ASP A 287 46.56 6.82 -41.68
N SER A 288 45.37 7.22 -41.23
CA SER A 288 45.24 8.01 -40.00
C SER A 288 44.96 7.13 -38.79
N HIS A 289 45.78 7.26 -37.75
CA HIS A 289 45.53 6.63 -36.45
C HIS A 289 44.25 7.14 -35.75
N ILE A 290 43.73 8.31 -36.13
CA ILE A 290 42.59 8.97 -35.48
C ILE A 290 41.29 8.80 -36.30
N HIS A 291 41.40 8.76 -37.64
CA HIS A 291 40.25 8.53 -38.53
C HIS A 291 39.99 7.04 -38.81
N HIS A 292 40.49 6.16 -37.95
CA HIS A 292 40.23 4.73 -38.03
C HIS A 292 38.81 4.40 -37.54
N THR A 293 38.15 3.44 -38.20
CA THR A 293 36.77 3.02 -37.96
C THR A 293 36.48 2.66 -36.50
N LYS A 294 37.47 2.10 -35.80
CA LYS A 294 37.34 1.79 -34.36
C LYS A 294 37.14 3.02 -33.48
N MET A 295 37.70 4.19 -33.83
CA MET A 295 37.53 5.43 -33.05
C MET A 295 36.15 6.05 -33.20
N TRP A 296 35.54 5.90 -34.37
CA TRP A 296 34.21 6.44 -34.69
C TRP A 296 33.09 5.41 -34.47
N SER A 297 33.40 4.29 -33.81
CA SER A 297 32.41 3.27 -33.46
C SER A 297 31.50 3.73 -32.32
N CYS A 298 30.21 3.43 -32.43
CA CYS A 298 29.24 3.72 -31.37
C CYS A 298 29.52 2.87 -30.13
N ARG A 299 29.60 3.52 -28.96
CA ARG A 299 29.77 2.83 -27.68
C ARG A 299 28.42 2.68 -26.98
N LYS A 300 28.30 1.62 -26.17
CA LYS A 300 27.13 1.37 -25.32
C LYS A 300 26.99 2.51 -24.29
N ARG A 301 25.78 3.05 -24.14
CA ARG A 301 25.46 3.96 -23.03
C ARG A 301 25.30 3.15 -21.75
N ILE A 302 26.01 3.53 -20.71
CA ILE A 302 25.91 2.86 -19.40
C ILE A 302 24.64 3.34 -18.71
N SER A 303 23.88 2.40 -18.15
CA SER A 303 22.63 2.63 -17.41
C SER A 303 22.65 1.85 -16.09
N VAL A 304 21.77 2.23 -15.16
CA VAL A 304 21.62 1.54 -13.87
C VAL A 304 21.10 0.11 -14.09
N GLU A 305 20.21 -0.07 -15.06
CA GLU A 305 19.64 -1.36 -15.43
C GLU A 305 20.71 -2.31 -16.01
N ASN A 306 21.61 -1.77 -16.84
CA ASN A 306 22.75 -2.53 -17.36
C ASN A 306 23.69 -2.98 -16.22
N LEU A 307 23.99 -2.11 -15.26
CA LEU A 307 24.77 -2.51 -14.08
C LEU A 307 24.07 -3.63 -13.30
N GLY A 308 22.76 -3.55 -13.10
CA GLY A 308 21.97 -4.62 -12.49
C GLY A 308 22.09 -5.95 -13.22
N HIS A 309 22.08 -5.91 -14.56
CA HIS A 309 22.31 -7.09 -15.39
C HIS A 309 23.74 -7.63 -15.28
N VAL A 310 24.77 -6.77 -15.24
CA VAL A 310 26.17 -7.19 -15.06
C VAL A 310 26.39 -7.90 -13.72
N VAL A 311 25.81 -7.38 -12.63
CA VAL A 311 25.87 -8.02 -11.30
C VAL A 311 25.29 -9.44 -11.35
N GLN A 312 24.21 -9.63 -12.11
CA GLN A 312 23.57 -10.94 -12.29
C GLN A 312 24.40 -11.88 -13.15
N GLN A 313 24.92 -11.41 -14.29
CA GLN A 313 25.74 -12.24 -15.19
C GLN A 313 27.01 -12.75 -14.51
N LYS A 314 27.65 -11.91 -13.69
CA LYS A 314 28.83 -12.32 -12.91
C LYS A 314 28.50 -13.21 -11.71
N ASN A 315 27.22 -13.54 -11.49
CA ASN A 315 26.71 -14.21 -10.31
C ASN A 315 27.23 -13.56 -9.00
N ALA A 316 27.37 -12.24 -8.99
CA ALA A 316 28.05 -11.50 -7.94
C ALA A 316 27.11 -11.10 -6.79
N LYS A 317 25.94 -11.76 -6.66
CA LYS A 317 24.92 -11.43 -5.66
C LYS A 317 25.47 -11.55 -4.23
N ASP A 318 26.24 -12.60 -3.97
CA ASP A 318 26.85 -12.83 -2.65
C ASP A 318 28.10 -11.97 -2.43
N ALA A 319 28.77 -11.56 -3.51
CA ALA A 319 29.95 -10.69 -3.45
C ALA A 319 29.57 -9.23 -3.18
N VAL A 320 28.46 -8.75 -3.77
CA VAL A 320 27.97 -7.38 -3.62
C VAL A 320 26.47 -7.33 -3.24
N PRO A 321 26.11 -7.86 -2.04
CA PRO A 321 24.71 -8.03 -1.65
C PRO A 321 23.96 -6.71 -1.44
N LEU A 322 24.64 -5.65 -1.00
CA LEU A 322 24.03 -4.34 -0.77
C LEU A 322 23.81 -3.59 -2.08
N LEU A 323 24.77 -3.65 -3.00
CA LEU A 323 24.58 -3.11 -4.34
C LEU A 323 23.45 -3.84 -5.07
N TRP A 324 23.39 -5.16 -4.93
CA TRP A 324 22.30 -5.97 -5.47
C TRP A 324 20.94 -5.52 -4.91
N LYS A 325 20.79 -5.44 -3.59
CA LYS A 325 19.54 -4.99 -2.93
C LYS A 325 19.17 -3.56 -3.35
N PHE A 326 20.15 -2.67 -3.45
CA PHE A 326 19.95 -1.29 -3.91
C PHE A 326 19.40 -1.27 -5.35
N LEU A 327 20.04 -1.97 -6.29
CA LEU A 327 19.63 -1.99 -7.70
C LEU A 327 18.25 -2.62 -7.91
N GLN A 328 17.84 -3.56 -7.07
CA GLN A 328 16.49 -4.14 -7.10
C GLN A 328 15.40 -3.14 -6.73
N LYS A 329 15.63 -2.32 -5.70
CA LYS A 329 14.65 -1.34 -5.19
C LYS A 329 14.92 0.09 -5.68
N GLU A 330 15.84 0.29 -6.62
CA GLU A 330 16.39 1.60 -6.96
C GLU A 330 15.31 2.60 -7.40
N THR A 331 14.40 2.16 -8.27
CA THR A 331 13.30 3.02 -8.76
C THR A 331 12.37 3.51 -7.66
N GLU A 332 12.18 2.70 -6.62
CA GLU A 332 11.36 3.00 -5.45
C GLU A 332 12.13 3.88 -4.45
N LEU A 333 13.41 3.59 -4.23
CA LEU A 333 14.31 4.34 -3.35
C LEU A 333 14.46 5.81 -3.79
N ARG A 334 14.42 6.08 -5.11
CA ARG A 334 14.39 7.45 -5.65
C ARG A 334 13.23 8.29 -5.12
N LEU A 335 12.14 7.65 -4.68
CA LEU A 335 10.94 8.33 -4.21
C LEU A 335 10.98 8.65 -2.71
N VAL A 336 11.89 8.02 -1.95
CA VAL A 336 12.06 8.25 -0.50
C VAL A 336 12.36 9.73 -0.21
N LYS A 337 13.12 10.41 -1.08
CA LYS A 337 13.43 11.84 -0.95
C LYS A 337 12.19 12.76 -0.86
N PHE A 338 11.02 12.31 -1.30
CA PHE A 338 9.79 13.10 -1.25
C PHE A 338 9.01 12.93 0.06
N LEU A 339 9.45 12.03 0.94
CA LEU A 339 8.84 11.77 2.24
C LEU A 339 8.68 13.03 3.12
N PRO A 340 9.64 13.98 3.21
CA PRO A 340 9.49 15.17 4.05
C PRO A 340 8.34 16.07 3.59
N GLU A 341 8.15 16.23 2.28
CA GLU A 341 7.06 17.01 1.70
C GLU A 341 5.70 16.34 1.94
N ILE A 342 5.64 15.01 1.84
CA ILE A 342 4.43 14.23 2.15
C ILE A 342 4.09 14.35 3.65
N LEU A 343 5.07 14.21 4.53
CA LEU A 343 4.88 14.37 5.98
C LEU A 343 4.50 15.81 6.35
N ALA A 344 5.06 16.81 5.67
CA ALA A 344 4.67 18.21 5.86
C ALA A 344 3.21 18.46 5.44
N LEU A 345 2.79 17.92 4.28
CA LEU A 345 1.39 17.96 3.85
C LEU A 345 0.46 17.33 4.89
N GLN A 346 0.79 16.12 5.36
CA GLN A 346 0.00 15.41 6.35
C GLN A 346 -0.09 16.18 7.67
N ARG A 347 1.00 16.78 8.14
CA ARG A 347 1.00 17.63 9.36
C ARG A 347 0.11 18.84 9.22
N ASP A 348 0.17 19.53 8.08
CA ASP A 348 -0.66 20.71 7.82
C ASP A 348 -2.14 20.33 7.76
N LEU A 349 -2.47 19.20 7.12
CA LEU A 349 -3.82 18.66 7.07
C LEU A 349 -4.33 18.23 8.46
N VAL A 350 -3.51 17.54 9.25
CA VAL A 350 -3.86 17.19 10.64
C VAL A 350 -4.12 18.46 11.44
N ARG A 351 -3.22 19.44 11.42
CA ARG A 351 -3.39 20.71 12.14
C ARG A 351 -4.69 21.42 11.74
N ARG A 352 -5.07 21.36 10.46
CA ARG A 352 -6.27 22.00 9.93
C ARG A 352 -7.57 21.26 10.32
N PHE A 353 -7.55 19.92 10.34
CA PHE A 353 -8.76 19.11 10.46
C PHE A 353 -8.96 18.42 11.82
N GLN A 354 -7.97 18.42 12.71
CA GLN A 354 -8.03 17.71 14.01
C GLN A 354 -9.25 18.11 14.88
N ASN A 355 -9.68 19.37 14.78
CA ASN A 355 -10.73 19.94 15.62
C ASN A 355 -12.06 20.17 14.89
N THR A 356 -12.18 19.77 13.63
CA THR A 356 -13.40 19.99 12.85
C THR A 356 -14.47 18.96 13.24
N ALA A 357 -15.69 19.43 13.49
CA ALA A 357 -16.82 18.57 13.90
C ALA A 357 -17.37 17.73 12.73
N GLU A 358 -17.18 18.19 11.48
CA GLU A 358 -17.66 17.55 10.26
C GLU A 358 -16.51 17.21 9.31
N VAL A 359 -16.62 16.04 8.67
CA VAL A 359 -15.71 15.60 7.61
C VAL A 359 -16.03 16.40 6.34
N LYS A 360 -15.09 17.18 5.81
CA LYS A 360 -15.29 17.88 4.54
C LYS A 360 -15.34 16.88 3.39
N HIS A 361 -16.50 16.76 2.75
CA HIS A 361 -16.68 15.96 1.53
C HIS A 361 -16.55 16.85 0.30
N CYS A 362 -15.30 17.08 -0.15
CA CYS A 362 -15.01 17.83 -1.38
C CYS A 362 -13.89 17.17 -2.20
N SER A 363 -13.68 17.65 -3.42
CA SER A 363 -12.52 17.24 -4.23
C SER A 363 -11.24 17.95 -3.77
N ILE A 364 -10.08 17.40 -4.15
CA ILE A 364 -8.78 18.05 -3.92
C ILE A 364 -8.75 19.42 -4.60
N ARG A 365 -9.30 19.54 -5.82
CA ARG A 365 -9.40 20.80 -6.57
C ARG A 365 -10.19 21.86 -5.80
N ASP A 366 -11.34 21.50 -5.25
CA ASP A 366 -12.17 22.44 -4.48
C ASP A 366 -11.44 22.91 -3.23
N PHE A 367 -10.75 21.99 -2.55
CA PHE A 367 -9.93 22.31 -1.37
C PHE A 367 -8.79 23.28 -1.68
N LEU A 368 -8.13 23.14 -2.84
CA LEU A 368 -7.07 24.06 -3.29
C LEU A 368 -7.62 25.45 -3.67
N ASN A 369 -8.91 25.55 -3.99
CA ASN A 369 -9.57 26.82 -4.32
C ASN A 369 -10.09 27.59 -3.09
N GLU A 370 -10.00 27.02 -1.89
CA GLU A 370 -10.36 27.71 -0.65
C GLU A 370 -9.47 28.95 -0.41
N PRO A 371 -9.99 30.01 0.23
CA PRO A 371 -9.26 31.25 0.43
C PRO A 371 -8.05 31.03 1.35
N LEU A 372 -6.86 31.02 0.76
CA LEU A 372 -5.54 30.96 1.40
C LEU A 372 -4.68 32.07 0.79
N SER A 373 -3.60 32.47 1.48
CA SER A 373 -2.62 33.38 0.87
C SER A 373 -1.94 32.70 -0.34
N ASP A 374 -1.56 33.49 -1.35
CA ASP A 374 -1.00 32.95 -2.60
C ASP A 374 0.23 32.05 -2.36
N VAL A 375 1.11 32.44 -1.42
CA VAL A 375 2.30 31.65 -1.04
C VAL A 375 1.92 30.30 -0.42
N MET A 376 0.93 30.28 0.47
CA MET A 376 0.46 29.05 1.11
C MET A 376 -0.25 28.14 0.11
N LYS A 377 -1.00 28.72 -0.83
CA LYS A 377 -1.68 27.99 -1.91
C LYS A 377 -0.68 27.31 -2.83
N ASP A 378 0.34 28.03 -3.29
CA ASP A 378 1.39 27.47 -4.14
C ASP A 378 2.15 26.32 -3.45
N GLN A 379 2.50 26.50 -2.17
CA GLN A 379 3.18 25.47 -1.40
C GLN A 379 2.31 24.22 -1.21
N LEU A 380 1.03 24.40 -0.86
CA LEU A 380 0.08 23.31 -0.72
C LEU A 380 -0.11 22.56 -2.05
N GLN A 381 -0.26 23.28 -3.16
CA GLN A 381 -0.41 22.68 -4.48
C GLN A 381 0.82 21.89 -4.89
N ARG A 382 2.04 22.40 -4.62
CA ARG A 382 3.29 21.65 -4.87
C ARG A 382 3.31 20.33 -4.09
N ARG A 383 2.98 20.36 -2.80
CA ARG A 383 2.95 19.17 -1.94
C ARG A 383 1.91 18.15 -2.38
N VAL A 384 0.72 18.60 -2.76
CA VAL A 384 -0.34 17.75 -3.32
C VAL A 384 0.12 17.08 -4.62
N ASN A 385 0.75 17.84 -5.52
CA ASN A 385 1.28 17.29 -6.77
C ASN A 385 2.38 16.25 -6.52
N VAL A 386 3.25 16.47 -5.52
CA VAL A 386 4.25 15.48 -5.10
C VAL A 386 3.55 14.22 -4.59
N PHE A 387 2.57 14.34 -3.69
CA PHE A 387 1.81 13.19 -3.19
C PHE A 387 1.18 12.37 -4.32
N LEU A 388 0.44 13.02 -5.22
CA LEU A 388 -0.23 12.34 -6.34
C LEU A 388 0.77 11.66 -7.28
N SER A 389 1.88 12.33 -7.59
CA SER A 389 2.95 11.76 -8.42
C SER A 389 3.60 10.53 -7.79
N VAL A 390 3.89 10.58 -6.49
CA VAL A 390 4.50 9.45 -5.78
C VAL A 390 3.49 8.30 -5.63
N TRP A 391 2.23 8.61 -5.29
CA TRP A 391 1.16 7.61 -5.22
C TRP A 391 0.97 6.87 -6.54
N ASN A 392 0.80 7.59 -7.65
CA ASN A 392 0.55 6.97 -8.96
C ASN A 392 1.70 6.07 -9.42
N LYS A 393 2.93 6.34 -8.96
CA LYS A 393 4.11 5.48 -9.21
C LYS A 393 4.17 4.24 -8.31
N LEU A 394 3.61 4.31 -7.09
CA LEU A 394 3.71 3.24 -6.09
C LEU A 394 2.41 2.46 -5.87
N ARG A 395 1.26 2.89 -6.41
CA ARG A 395 -0.06 2.29 -6.11
C ARG A 395 -0.15 0.79 -6.38
N SER A 396 0.43 0.31 -7.48
CA SER A 396 0.47 -1.12 -7.82
C SER A 396 1.34 -1.93 -6.85
N LEU A 397 2.45 -1.34 -6.40
CA LEU A 397 3.33 -1.91 -5.40
C LEU A 397 2.70 -1.89 -4.02
N LEU A 398 1.93 -0.85 -3.68
CA LEU A 398 1.23 -0.75 -2.40
C LEU A 398 0.12 -1.80 -2.25
N ASP A 399 -0.64 -2.10 -3.32
CA ASP A 399 -1.65 -3.17 -3.28
C ASP A 399 -1.02 -4.54 -2.95
N THR A 400 0.15 -4.79 -3.53
CA THR A 400 0.79 -6.10 -3.46
C THR A 400 1.71 -6.24 -2.23
N ASN A 401 2.50 -5.21 -1.94
CA ASN A 401 3.67 -5.24 -1.05
C ASN A 401 3.53 -4.35 0.18
N GLY A 402 2.53 -3.46 0.18
CA GLY A 402 2.29 -2.57 1.29
C GLY A 402 1.99 -3.35 2.56
N GLU A 403 2.60 -2.92 3.66
CA GLU A 403 2.28 -3.40 5.02
C GLU A 403 0.82 -3.11 5.38
N ILE A 404 0.26 -2.03 4.84
CA ILE A 404 -1.15 -1.68 5.01
C ILE A 404 -1.92 -2.21 3.80
N LYS A 405 -2.74 -3.24 4.03
CA LYS A 405 -3.59 -3.81 2.98
C LYS A 405 -4.77 -2.89 2.67
N LEU A 406 -4.70 -2.31 1.48
CA LEU A 406 -5.75 -1.45 0.95
C LEU A 406 -6.90 -2.30 0.35
N PRO A 407 -8.14 -1.78 0.39
CA PRO A 407 -9.25 -2.30 -0.42
C PRO A 407 -8.91 -2.28 -1.92
N LYS A 408 -9.44 -3.23 -2.68
CA LYS A 408 -9.11 -3.44 -4.11
C LYS A 408 -9.32 -2.16 -4.93
N ASP A 409 -10.43 -1.48 -4.70
CA ASP A 409 -10.85 -0.31 -5.47
C ASP A 409 -9.94 0.91 -5.33
N TYR A 410 -9.03 0.95 -4.34
CA TYR A 410 -8.25 2.14 -4.04
C TYR A 410 -7.01 2.28 -4.93
N CYS A 411 -6.47 1.17 -5.43
CA CYS A 411 -5.25 1.15 -6.23
C CYS A 411 -5.51 1.02 -7.73
N ASP A 412 -6.78 0.89 -8.15
CA ASP A 412 -7.16 0.61 -9.55
C ASP A 412 -6.94 1.78 -10.50
N ALA A 413 -7.17 3.01 -10.03
CA ALA A 413 -7.07 4.23 -10.83
C ALA A 413 -6.00 5.21 -10.33
N ASP A 414 -5.50 6.04 -11.25
CA ASP A 414 -4.62 7.16 -10.89
C ASP A 414 -5.41 8.21 -10.08
N LEU A 415 -4.81 8.67 -8.98
CA LEU A 415 -5.34 9.81 -8.24
C LEU A 415 -5.03 11.10 -9.00
N THR A 416 -6.03 11.97 -9.08
CA THR A 416 -5.95 13.27 -9.75
C THR A 416 -6.48 14.36 -8.82
N LEU A 417 -6.42 15.62 -9.26
CA LEU A 417 -7.01 16.73 -8.50
C LEU A 417 -8.53 16.62 -8.36
N ASP A 418 -9.20 15.81 -9.17
CA ASP A 418 -10.65 15.56 -9.09
C ASP A 418 -11.00 14.45 -8.09
N SER A 419 -10.00 13.74 -7.54
CA SER A 419 -10.19 12.75 -6.50
C SER A 419 -10.68 13.38 -5.18
N LYS A 420 -11.32 12.56 -4.33
CA LYS A 420 -11.82 12.98 -3.02
C LYS A 420 -10.68 13.43 -2.11
N LEU A 421 -10.86 14.54 -1.37
CA LEU A 421 -9.86 15.07 -0.43
C LEU A 421 -9.40 14.03 0.60
N GLU A 422 -10.29 13.11 0.98
CA GLU A 422 -10.03 12.09 2.00
C GLU A 422 -8.79 11.23 1.72
N VAL A 423 -8.40 11.03 0.44
CA VAL A 423 -7.20 10.25 0.09
C VAL A 423 -5.89 10.88 0.57
N LEU A 424 -5.87 12.20 0.82
CA LEU A 424 -4.72 12.94 1.33
C LEU A 424 -4.67 12.92 2.87
N LEU A 425 -5.82 12.77 3.53
CA LEU A 425 -5.93 12.83 4.98
C LEU A 425 -5.33 11.54 5.57
N PRO A 426 -4.35 11.63 6.48
CA PRO A 426 -3.70 10.44 7.03
C PRO A 426 -4.60 9.77 8.08
N ARG A 427 -5.63 9.04 7.62
CA ARG A 427 -6.54 8.27 8.48
C ARG A 427 -6.21 6.80 8.37
N ARG A 428 -6.38 6.05 9.46
CA ARG A 428 -6.22 4.60 9.48
C ARG A 428 -7.49 3.83 9.10
N GLN A 429 -8.45 4.53 8.50
CA GLN A 429 -9.72 4.00 8.02
C GLN A 429 -10.20 4.75 6.79
N GLY A 430 -11.12 4.16 6.04
CA GLY A 430 -11.69 4.78 4.85
C GLY A 430 -10.61 5.08 3.79
N LEU A 431 -10.84 6.12 2.98
CA LEU A 431 -9.92 6.51 1.89
C LEU A 431 -8.59 7.08 2.40
N GLY A 432 -8.54 7.55 3.66
CA GLY A 432 -7.30 8.08 4.24
C GLY A 432 -6.20 7.03 4.43
N LEU A 433 -6.54 5.75 4.32
CA LEU A 433 -5.56 4.65 4.29
C LEU A 433 -4.53 4.82 3.18
N CYS A 434 -4.89 5.45 2.05
CA CYS A 434 -3.95 5.75 0.96
C CYS A 434 -2.76 6.58 1.47
N SER A 435 -3.05 7.64 2.22
CA SER A 435 -2.04 8.56 2.77
C SER A 435 -1.15 7.86 3.80
N THR A 436 -1.75 7.07 4.71
CA THR A 436 -0.98 6.32 5.72
C THR A 436 -0.14 5.20 5.11
N ALA A 437 -0.70 4.42 4.16
CA ALA A 437 0.00 3.34 3.48
C ALA A 437 1.21 3.84 2.70
N LEU A 438 1.07 4.97 2.00
CA LEU A 438 2.17 5.56 1.24
C LEU A 438 3.33 5.96 2.16
N THR A 439 3.05 6.68 3.25
CA THR A 439 4.07 7.09 4.23
C THR A 439 4.75 5.89 4.87
N SER A 440 3.98 4.89 5.31
CA SER A 440 4.53 3.66 5.90
C SER A 440 5.44 2.90 4.93
N TYR A 441 5.05 2.80 3.66
CA TYR A 441 5.84 2.10 2.65
C TYR A 441 7.17 2.80 2.36
N LEU A 442 7.18 4.13 2.23
CA LEU A 442 8.42 4.89 2.02
C LEU A 442 9.38 4.76 3.22
N ILE A 443 8.85 4.78 4.44
CA ILE A 443 9.64 4.55 5.66
C ILE A 443 10.22 3.13 5.68
N SER A 444 9.40 2.13 5.34
CA SER A 444 9.80 0.72 5.27
C SER A 444 10.91 0.51 4.24
N LEU A 445 10.78 1.09 3.03
CA LEU A 445 11.82 1.06 1.99
C LEU A 445 13.15 1.64 2.45
N HIS A 446 13.10 2.79 3.14
CA HIS A 446 14.28 3.42 3.70
C HIS A 446 14.93 2.53 4.76
N ASN A 447 14.17 2.14 5.79
CA ASN A 447 14.65 1.35 6.91
C ASN A 447 15.19 -0.02 6.48
N ASP A 448 14.52 -0.70 5.54
CA ASP A 448 14.95 -1.99 4.99
C ASP A 448 16.38 -1.95 4.46
N LEU A 449 16.74 -0.89 3.73
CA LEU A 449 18.06 -0.77 3.14
C LEU A 449 19.09 -0.35 4.19
N ILE A 450 18.76 0.64 5.03
CA ILE A 450 19.66 1.12 6.09
C ILE A 450 19.98 0.00 7.09
N HIS A 451 18.99 -0.77 7.52
CA HIS A 451 19.22 -1.92 8.40
C HIS A 451 20.18 -2.94 7.78
N SER A 452 20.08 -3.19 6.47
CA SER A 452 21.03 -4.06 5.77
C SER A 452 22.44 -3.48 5.70
N VAL A 453 22.57 -2.16 5.57
CA VAL A 453 23.86 -1.46 5.61
C VAL A 453 24.47 -1.56 7.01
N ASN A 454 23.72 -1.24 8.07
CA ASN A 454 24.20 -1.30 9.46
C ASN A 454 24.69 -2.70 9.82
N LYS A 455 23.95 -3.74 9.42
CA LYS A 455 24.34 -5.14 9.59
C LYS A 455 25.65 -5.48 8.87
N HIS A 456 25.88 -4.88 7.70
CA HIS A 456 27.11 -5.09 6.92
C HIS A 456 28.32 -4.32 7.48
N THR A 457 28.12 -3.07 7.90
CA THR A 457 29.17 -2.20 8.45
C THR A 457 29.45 -2.47 9.94
N ARG A 458 28.60 -3.26 10.61
CA ARG A 458 28.59 -3.51 12.06
C ARG A 458 28.39 -2.24 12.88
N GLU A 459 27.62 -1.31 12.33
CA GLU A 459 27.14 -0.12 13.05
C GLU A 459 25.92 -0.49 13.91
N ASP A 460 25.77 0.19 15.04
CA ASP A 460 24.68 -0.04 15.99
C ASP A 460 23.38 0.64 15.51
N ASP A 461 22.25 -0.06 15.55
CA ASP A 461 20.91 0.43 15.11
C ASP A 461 20.30 1.50 16.04
N ARG A 462 21.12 2.19 16.84
CA ARG A 462 20.65 3.12 17.88
C ARG A 462 20.32 4.52 17.35
N TYR A 463 20.72 4.86 16.12
CA TYR A 463 20.41 6.16 15.55
C TYR A 463 18.98 6.18 14.99
N LEU A 464 18.05 6.62 15.83
CA LEU A 464 16.61 6.67 15.57
C LEU A 464 16.11 8.11 15.43
N VAL A 465 15.26 8.36 14.45
CA VAL A 465 14.62 9.67 14.22
C VAL A 465 13.11 9.51 14.06
N SER A 466 12.33 10.39 14.69
CA SER A 466 10.87 10.41 14.52
C SER A 466 10.45 11.03 13.18
N PRO A 467 9.37 10.58 12.53
CA PRO A 467 8.80 11.21 11.33
C PRO A 467 8.55 12.72 11.48
N SER A 468 8.32 13.21 12.70
CA SER A 468 8.16 14.64 12.99
C SER A 468 9.42 15.47 12.74
N GLU A 469 10.60 14.86 12.81
CA GLU A 469 11.92 15.50 12.74
C GLU A 469 12.68 15.14 11.45
N VAL A 470 12.06 14.33 10.58
CA VAL A 470 12.66 13.91 9.30
C VAL A 470 12.93 15.13 8.42
N SER A 471 14.14 15.17 7.86
CA SER A 471 14.62 16.18 6.91
C SER A 471 15.33 15.48 5.75
N ASP A 472 15.66 16.22 4.70
CA ASP A 472 16.35 15.67 3.51
C ASP A 472 17.68 14.99 3.86
N LEU A 473 18.36 15.42 4.93
CA LEU A 473 19.63 14.84 5.38
C LEU A 473 19.45 13.44 5.96
N HIS A 474 18.29 13.15 6.56
CA HIS A 474 17.99 11.86 7.18
C HIS A 474 17.63 10.78 6.16
N LEU A 475 17.35 11.15 4.91
CA LEU A 475 16.80 10.24 3.90
C LEU A 475 17.83 9.81 2.87
N ILE A 476 17.57 8.64 2.28
CA ILE A 476 18.25 8.21 1.05
C ILE A 476 17.81 9.14 -0.07
N SER A 477 18.73 9.97 -0.55
CA SER A 477 18.49 10.97 -1.58
C SER A 477 19.65 11.01 -2.56
N TYR A 478 19.33 10.88 -3.84
CA TYR A 478 20.27 10.91 -4.96
C TYR A 478 19.54 11.24 -6.27
N GLU A 479 20.30 11.68 -7.27
CA GLU A 479 19.86 11.85 -8.65
C GLU A 479 20.63 10.92 -9.59
N VAL A 480 19.91 10.25 -10.49
CA VAL A 480 20.49 9.21 -11.35
C VAL A 480 21.56 9.78 -12.27
N GLU A 481 21.21 10.79 -13.06
CA GLU A 481 22.10 11.37 -14.08
C GLU A 481 23.26 12.17 -13.46
N ARG A 482 23.06 12.77 -12.28
CA ARG A 482 24.08 13.61 -11.63
C ARG A 482 24.98 12.85 -10.66
N ASP A 483 24.45 11.84 -9.96
CA ASP A 483 25.18 11.17 -8.89
C ASP A 483 25.53 9.72 -9.26
N LEU A 484 24.54 8.91 -9.67
CA LEU A 484 24.76 7.47 -9.94
C LEU A 484 25.55 7.22 -11.24
N ILE A 485 25.15 7.83 -12.36
CA ILE A 485 25.80 7.58 -13.66
C ILE A 485 27.30 7.95 -13.60
N PRO A 486 27.71 9.13 -13.09
CA PRO A 486 29.14 9.45 -12.95
C PRO A 486 29.89 8.49 -12.02
N LEU A 487 29.26 8.05 -10.93
CA LEU A 487 29.82 7.06 -10.01
C LEU A 487 30.10 5.75 -10.75
N ILE A 488 29.12 5.22 -11.49
CA ILE A 488 29.27 3.97 -12.25
C ILE A 488 30.36 4.13 -13.32
N LEU A 489 30.36 5.23 -14.06
CA LEU A 489 31.35 5.51 -15.10
C LEU A 489 32.78 5.59 -14.55
N SER A 490 32.97 6.18 -13.37
CA SER A 490 34.30 6.28 -12.73
C SER A 490 34.89 4.92 -12.32
N ASN A 491 34.06 3.88 -12.22
CA ASN A 491 34.45 2.52 -11.87
C ASN A 491 34.32 1.54 -13.06
N CYS A 492 34.11 2.07 -14.28
CA CYS A 492 34.17 1.30 -15.51
C CYS A 492 35.61 1.31 -16.03
N GLN A 493 36.29 0.17 -15.92
CA GLN A 493 37.66 0.00 -16.41
C GLN A 493 37.65 -0.51 -17.85
N TYR A 494 38.63 -0.08 -18.63
CA TYR A 494 38.84 -0.54 -20.00
C TYR A 494 40.17 -1.28 -20.05
N SER A 495 40.13 -2.57 -20.38
CA SER A 495 41.33 -3.37 -20.62
C SER A 495 41.51 -3.62 -22.12
N MET A 496 42.77 -3.64 -22.56
CA MET A 496 43.14 -4.03 -23.92
C MET A 496 43.90 -5.35 -23.86
N GLU A 497 43.34 -6.41 -24.43
CA GLU A 497 44.06 -7.67 -24.61
C GLU A 497 44.99 -7.61 -25.84
N LYS A 498 46.06 -8.41 -25.83
CA LYS A 498 46.94 -8.59 -27.00
C LYS A 498 46.13 -9.23 -28.14
N GLY A 499 45.61 -8.38 -29.02
CA GLY A 499 44.63 -8.75 -30.05
C GLY A 499 43.71 -7.60 -30.48
N GLY A 500 43.71 -6.48 -29.73
CA GLY A 500 43.02 -5.24 -30.14
C GLY A 500 41.57 -5.12 -29.67
N GLU A 501 41.08 -6.06 -28.85
CA GLU A 501 39.77 -5.96 -28.22
C GLU A 501 39.84 -5.11 -26.93
N THR A 502 38.94 -4.13 -26.82
CA THR A 502 38.74 -3.32 -25.62
C THR A 502 37.58 -3.92 -24.83
N LEU A 503 37.89 -4.57 -23.71
CA LEU A 503 36.87 -5.12 -22.81
C LEU A 503 36.51 -4.06 -21.76
N GLN A 504 35.20 -3.87 -21.56
CA GLN A 504 34.68 -3.06 -20.47
C GLN A 504 34.46 -3.95 -19.25
N ASP A 505 35.02 -3.56 -18.12
CA ASP A 505 34.81 -4.27 -16.86
C ASP A 505 34.37 -3.33 -15.74
N PHE A 506 33.42 -3.79 -14.92
CA PHE A 506 32.90 -3.04 -13.78
C PHE A 506 33.49 -3.56 -12.48
N ASP A 507 34.14 -2.68 -11.72
CA ASP A 507 34.58 -2.95 -10.36
C ASP A 507 33.38 -2.86 -9.40
N LEU A 508 32.63 -3.96 -9.31
CA LEU A 508 31.40 -4.03 -8.51
C LEU A 508 31.67 -3.77 -7.01
N GLY A 509 32.81 -4.20 -6.49
CA GLY A 509 33.17 -4.01 -5.08
C GLY A 509 33.36 -2.53 -4.75
N ARG A 510 34.08 -1.80 -5.61
CA ARG A 510 34.28 -0.36 -5.46
C ARG A 510 32.99 0.44 -5.67
N ILE A 511 32.14 0.04 -6.62
CA ILE A 511 30.82 0.64 -6.81
C ILE A 511 29.97 0.47 -5.55
N GLN A 512 29.89 -0.74 -4.98
CA GLN A 512 29.15 -0.98 -3.74
C GLN A 512 29.65 -0.07 -2.60
N GLN A 513 30.96 0.02 -2.40
CA GLN A 513 31.56 0.87 -1.37
C GLN A 513 31.24 2.36 -1.56
N GLN A 514 31.25 2.86 -2.80
CA GLN A 514 30.91 4.25 -3.08
C GLN A 514 29.41 4.54 -2.92
N VAL A 515 28.54 3.60 -3.28
CA VAL A 515 27.09 3.73 -3.05
C VAL A 515 26.79 3.78 -1.54
N ILE A 516 27.41 2.88 -0.77
CA ILE A 516 27.26 2.86 0.69
C ILE A 516 27.75 4.18 1.29
N SER A 517 29.00 4.57 1.02
CA SER A 517 29.62 5.72 1.68
C SER A 517 28.96 7.06 1.31
N LYS A 518 28.44 7.21 0.07
CA LYS A 518 27.83 8.48 -0.37
C LYS A 518 26.35 8.61 -0.03
N PHE A 519 25.58 7.53 -0.12
CA PHE A 519 24.11 7.64 -0.09
C PHE A 519 23.45 6.95 1.10
N LEU A 520 24.09 5.94 1.70
CA LEU A 520 23.44 5.05 2.65
C LEU A 520 24.02 5.12 4.07
N GLN A 521 25.33 5.30 4.20
CA GLN A 521 26.00 5.33 5.50
C GLN A 521 25.62 6.57 6.32
N GLY A 522 25.46 6.39 7.64
CA GLY A 522 25.12 7.47 8.57
C GLY A 522 23.66 7.94 8.51
N LYS A 523 22.78 7.23 7.81
CA LYS A 523 21.34 7.53 7.78
C LYS A 523 20.65 6.89 9.00
N PRO A 524 19.71 7.59 9.66
CA PRO A 524 18.96 7.03 10.79
C PRO A 524 17.93 6.00 10.33
N LEU A 525 17.52 5.14 11.25
CA LEU A 525 16.26 4.40 11.15
C LEU A 525 15.11 5.31 11.58
N ILE A 526 14.05 5.37 10.78
CA ILE A 526 12.89 6.22 11.04
C ILE A 526 11.88 5.42 11.87
N THR A 527 11.47 5.95 13.01
CA THR A 527 10.48 5.27 13.86
C THR A 527 9.08 5.36 13.26
N LEU A 528 8.21 4.41 13.58
CA LEU A 528 6.78 4.49 13.23
C LEU A 528 5.99 5.38 14.21
N THR A 529 6.61 5.72 15.34
CA THR A 529 6.05 6.60 16.37
C THR A 529 6.13 8.07 15.93
N GLY A 530 4.97 8.72 15.78
CA GLY A 530 4.88 10.11 15.36
C GLY A 530 4.53 10.33 13.89
N ILE A 531 4.15 9.27 13.15
CA ILE A 531 3.51 9.45 11.83
C ILE A 531 2.23 10.29 12.03
N PRO A 532 2.07 11.42 11.32
CA PRO A 532 0.89 12.26 11.45
C PRO A 532 -0.35 11.43 11.15
N THR A 533 -1.30 11.39 12.09
CA THR A 533 -2.54 10.63 11.95
C THR A 533 -3.71 11.53 12.35
N LEU A 534 -4.73 11.60 11.50
CA LEU A 534 -5.95 12.35 11.75
C LEU A 534 -6.98 11.43 12.41
N VAL A 535 -7.37 11.77 13.63
CA VAL A 535 -8.48 11.12 14.35
C VAL A 535 -9.53 12.20 14.62
N TYR A 536 -10.68 12.10 13.96
CA TYR A 536 -11.80 13.01 14.23
C TYR A 536 -12.29 12.81 15.66
N ARG A 537 -12.86 13.87 16.26
CA ARG A 537 -13.44 13.80 17.62
C ARG A 537 -14.40 12.62 17.78
N GLN A 538 -15.19 12.37 16.75
CA GLN A 538 -16.20 11.32 16.74
C GLN A 538 -15.63 9.90 16.67
N ASP A 539 -14.39 9.75 16.20
CA ASP A 539 -13.67 8.48 16.05
C ASP A 539 -12.74 8.18 17.24
N ARG A 540 -12.72 9.04 18.29
CA ARG A 540 -11.88 8.82 19.47
C ARG A 540 -12.35 7.58 20.23
N ASN A 541 -11.40 6.77 20.69
CA ASN A 541 -11.70 5.65 21.57
C ASN A 541 -12.00 6.13 22.99
N TYR A 542 -13.26 6.51 23.20
CA TYR A 542 -13.74 6.97 24.50
C TYR A 542 -13.61 5.90 25.60
N GLU A 543 -13.62 4.60 25.29
CA GLU A 543 -13.43 3.57 26.32
C GLU A 543 -12.03 3.61 26.92
N GLN A 544 -11.00 3.70 26.07
CA GLN A 544 -9.64 3.84 26.55
C GLN A 544 -9.47 5.16 27.31
N LEU A 545 -10.05 6.23 26.77
CA LEU A 545 -10.02 7.55 27.42
C LEU A 545 -10.69 7.52 28.80
N PHE A 546 -11.84 6.84 28.94
CA PHE A 546 -12.53 6.66 30.23
C PHE A 546 -11.69 5.83 31.19
N ASN A 547 -11.02 4.78 30.72
CA ASN A 547 -10.12 3.99 31.55
C ASN A 547 -8.91 4.82 32.00
N ASP A 548 -8.31 5.62 31.12
CA ASP A 548 -7.18 6.50 31.45
C ASP A 548 -7.59 7.58 32.47
N VAL A 549 -8.82 8.11 32.38
CA VAL A 549 -9.39 9.03 33.37
C VAL A 549 -9.66 8.30 34.70
N ARG A 550 -10.36 7.15 34.69
CA ARG A 550 -10.65 6.36 35.91
C ARG A 550 -9.39 5.92 36.65
N ASN A 551 -8.30 5.66 35.91
CA ASN A 551 -7.02 5.30 36.49
C ASN A 551 -6.32 6.48 37.21
N LYS A 552 -6.70 7.73 36.90
CA LYS A 552 -6.07 8.95 37.43
C LYS A 552 -6.97 9.75 38.37
N LEU A 553 -8.29 9.60 38.24
CA LEU A 553 -9.32 10.39 38.90
C LEU A 553 -10.45 9.47 39.37
N ASP A 554 -10.88 9.65 40.61
CA ASP A 554 -12.09 9.01 41.11
C ASP A 554 -13.31 9.56 40.35
N GLN A 555 -14.14 8.67 39.82
CA GLN A 555 -15.33 9.01 39.04
C GLN A 555 -16.60 8.57 39.77
N SER A 556 -17.63 9.42 39.73
CA SER A 556 -18.92 9.19 40.37
C SER A 556 -20.07 9.70 39.49
N ALA A 557 -21.27 9.13 39.70
CA ALA A 557 -22.46 9.52 38.95
C ALA A 557 -22.91 10.96 39.27
N LEU A 558 -23.50 11.63 38.27
CA LEU A 558 -24.12 12.93 38.49
C LEU A 558 -25.33 12.83 39.43
N PRO A 559 -25.49 13.73 40.42
CA PRO A 559 -26.69 13.78 41.25
C PRO A 559 -27.94 14.05 40.41
N SER A 560 -29.05 13.40 40.70
CA SER A 560 -30.32 13.53 39.94
C SER A 560 -30.83 14.98 39.85
N SER A 561 -30.55 15.80 40.87
CA SER A 561 -30.87 17.24 40.86
C SER A 561 -30.07 18.02 39.81
N VAL A 562 -28.82 17.65 39.58
CA VAL A 562 -27.94 18.24 38.56
C VAL A 562 -28.33 17.74 37.18
N VAL A 563 -28.61 16.44 37.02
CA VAL A 563 -29.11 15.86 35.76
C VAL A 563 -30.38 16.57 35.28
N ASN A 564 -31.35 16.76 36.17
CA ASN A 564 -32.61 17.44 35.85
C ASN A 564 -32.40 18.91 35.49
N MET A 565 -31.50 19.61 36.17
CA MET A 565 -31.15 21.00 35.88
C MET A 565 -30.47 21.13 34.51
N ILE A 566 -29.42 20.36 34.24
CA ILE A 566 -28.74 20.34 32.92
C ILE A 566 -29.75 20.04 31.81
N SER A 567 -30.64 19.09 32.06
CA SER A 567 -31.69 18.69 31.12
C SER A 567 -32.78 19.72 30.91
N GLY A 568 -32.96 20.65 31.85
CA GLY A 568 -33.91 21.76 31.78
C GLY A 568 -33.32 22.96 31.05
N GLU A 569 -32.08 23.31 31.35
CA GLU A 569 -31.35 24.47 30.81
C GLU A 569 -30.89 24.24 29.36
N LEU A 570 -30.33 23.07 29.03
CA LEU A 570 -29.79 22.78 27.69
C LEU A 570 -30.85 22.20 26.73
N GLN A 571 -31.78 23.05 26.26
CA GLN A 571 -32.81 22.63 25.28
C GLN A 571 -32.40 22.78 23.82
N SER A 572 -31.45 23.66 23.49
CA SER A 572 -31.00 23.91 22.11
C SER A 572 -30.00 22.85 21.65
N TYR A 573 -30.09 22.43 20.38
CA TYR A 573 -29.09 21.54 19.79
C TYR A 573 -27.68 22.17 19.80
N SER A 574 -27.57 23.48 19.58
CA SER A 574 -26.28 24.19 19.59
C SER A 574 -25.66 24.16 20.98
N ASP A 575 -26.42 24.50 22.03
CA ASP A 575 -25.90 24.55 23.39
C ASP A 575 -25.48 23.16 23.90
N VAL A 576 -26.22 22.11 23.51
CA VAL A 576 -25.84 20.72 23.82
C VAL A 576 -24.55 20.31 23.10
N CYS A 577 -24.37 20.72 21.84
CA CYS A 577 -23.14 20.45 21.09
C CYS A 577 -21.93 21.20 21.65
N ASP A 578 -22.12 22.45 22.05
CA ASP A 578 -21.08 23.27 22.69
C ASP A 578 -20.69 22.67 24.04
N ALA A 579 -21.67 22.31 24.87
CA ALA A 579 -21.45 21.64 26.15
C ALA A 579 -20.70 20.32 25.98
N LEU A 580 -21.15 19.45 25.07
CA LEU A 580 -20.50 18.18 24.80
C LEU A 580 -19.06 18.40 24.30
N SER A 581 -18.84 19.37 23.41
CA SER A 581 -17.50 19.67 22.89
C SER A 581 -16.53 20.08 24.00
N VAL A 582 -16.97 20.93 24.93
CA VAL A 582 -16.15 21.36 26.07
C VAL A 582 -15.86 20.18 26.99
N THR A 583 -16.86 19.34 27.28
CA THR A 583 -16.69 18.11 28.07
C THR A 583 -15.69 17.15 27.41
N GLU A 584 -15.78 16.93 26.10
CA GLU A 584 -14.85 16.06 25.34
C GLU A 584 -13.42 16.59 25.32
N ILE A 585 -13.24 17.92 25.24
CA ILE A 585 -11.92 18.56 25.35
C ILE A 585 -11.35 18.33 26.75
N SER A 586 -12.12 18.64 27.81
CA SER A 586 -11.70 18.43 29.19
C SER A 586 -11.34 16.97 29.46
N LEU A 587 -12.17 16.03 29.01
CA LEU A 587 -11.90 14.58 29.07
C LEU A 587 -10.54 14.22 28.46
N GLY A 588 -10.23 14.76 27.28
CA GLY A 588 -8.95 14.52 26.60
C GLY A 588 -7.73 15.00 27.41
N PHE A 589 -7.82 16.17 28.05
CA PHE A 589 -6.72 16.68 28.88
C PHE A 589 -6.60 15.93 30.22
N LEU A 590 -7.72 15.58 30.85
CA LEU A 590 -7.73 14.81 32.10
C LEU A 590 -7.15 13.41 31.90
N ALA A 591 -7.44 12.76 30.77
CA ALA A 591 -6.85 11.47 30.42
C ALA A 591 -5.31 11.54 30.32
N MET A 592 -4.75 12.70 29.96
CA MET A 592 -3.30 12.89 29.84
C MET A 592 -2.65 13.32 31.16
N ALA A 593 -3.20 14.33 31.83
CA ALA A 593 -2.55 14.98 32.98
C ALA A 593 -3.09 14.54 34.36
N GLY A 594 -4.35 14.09 34.44
CA GLY A 594 -5.07 13.97 35.72
C GLY A 594 -5.32 15.34 36.38
N GLU A 595 -6.03 15.35 37.51
CA GLU A 595 -6.22 16.49 38.42
C GLU A 595 -6.88 16.00 39.73
N ASN A 596 -7.31 16.91 40.58
CA ASN A 596 -8.13 16.70 41.76
C ASN A 596 -9.60 16.52 41.35
N ALA A 597 -10.17 15.37 41.71
CA ALA A 597 -11.54 14.98 41.39
C ALA A 597 -12.61 15.95 41.96
N GLU A 598 -12.31 16.63 43.07
CA GLU A 598 -13.19 17.62 43.72
C GLU A 598 -13.05 19.04 43.14
N MET A 599 -12.20 19.25 42.13
CA MET A 599 -12.14 20.54 41.45
C MET A 599 -13.43 20.79 40.67
N LEU A 600 -13.93 22.03 40.68
CA LEU A 600 -15.06 22.43 39.84
C LEU A 600 -14.67 22.38 38.36
N LEU A 601 -15.56 21.85 37.52
CA LEU A 601 -15.33 21.76 36.08
C LEU A 601 -15.10 23.15 35.47
N THR A 602 -15.82 24.17 35.94
CA THR A 602 -15.64 25.56 35.48
C THR A 602 -14.27 26.12 35.83
N ASP A 603 -13.77 25.84 37.05
CA ASP A 603 -12.43 26.27 37.46
C ASP A 603 -11.36 25.61 36.59
N TYR A 604 -11.54 24.34 36.24
CA TYR A 604 -10.62 23.62 35.36
C TYR A 604 -10.61 24.23 33.94
N ILE A 605 -11.79 24.52 33.39
CA ILE A 605 -11.93 25.12 32.04
C ILE A 605 -11.33 26.53 32.01
N GLU A 606 -11.59 27.36 33.02
CA GLU A 606 -11.16 28.76 33.04
C GLU A 606 -9.68 28.90 33.43
N LYS A 607 -9.21 28.20 34.47
CA LYS A 607 -7.88 28.42 35.06
C LYS A 607 -6.81 27.50 34.50
N VAL A 608 -7.17 26.26 34.14
CA VAL A 608 -6.19 25.26 33.64
C VAL A 608 -6.20 25.22 32.12
N LEU A 609 -7.36 25.01 31.51
CA LEU A 609 -7.48 24.96 30.05
C LEU A 609 -7.46 26.35 29.38
N GLN A 610 -7.69 27.42 30.15
CA GLN A 610 -7.72 28.81 29.68
C GLN A 610 -8.72 29.02 28.53
N MET A 611 -9.86 28.32 28.57
CA MET A 611 -10.92 28.39 27.54
C MET A 611 -12.14 29.22 27.96
N GLY A 612 -12.07 29.96 29.07
CA GLY A 612 -13.20 30.73 29.60
C GLY A 612 -13.82 31.68 28.57
N ASP A 613 -13.01 32.47 27.88
CA ASP A 613 -13.46 33.47 26.90
C ASP A 613 -14.00 32.86 25.59
N GLN A 614 -13.64 31.60 25.31
CA GLN A 614 -14.05 30.88 24.10
C GLN A 614 -15.25 29.97 24.33
N THR A 615 -15.67 29.80 25.59
CA THR A 615 -16.77 28.91 25.96
C THR A 615 -18.07 29.69 26.08
N ASN A 616 -19.16 29.12 25.57
CA ASN A 616 -20.49 29.71 25.69
C ASN A 616 -20.83 29.98 27.18
N PRO A 617 -21.12 31.24 27.58
CA PRO A 617 -21.38 31.59 28.98
C PRO A 617 -22.52 30.78 29.60
N HIS A 618 -23.52 30.40 28.80
CA HIS A 618 -24.63 29.57 29.23
C HIS A 618 -24.16 28.16 29.61
N VAL A 619 -23.25 27.58 28.82
CA VAL A 619 -22.64 26.26 29.11
C VAL A 619 -21.80 26.32 30.39
N LEU A 620 -20.99 27.37 30.57
CA LEU A 620 -20.22 27.57 31.79
C LEU A 620 -21.12 27.68 33.02
N GLN A 621 -22.23 28.40 32.93
CA GLN A 621 -23.20 28.52 34.01
C GLN A 621 -23.79 27.17 34.42
N VAL A 622 -24.13 26.31 33.45
CA VAL A 622 -24.64 24.96 33.69
C VAL A 622 -23.58 24.06 34.36
N PHE A 623 -22.30 24.20 33.97
CA PHE A 623 -21.20 23.41 34.53
C PHE A 623 -20.76 23.81 35.94
N ARG A 624 -21.18 24.96 36.49
CA ARG A 624 -20.80 25.41 37.86
C ARG A 624 -21.16 24.44 38.97
N ARG A 625 -22.10 23.51 38.74
CA ARG A 625 -22.48 22.49 39.73
C ARG A 625 -21.84 21.13 39.47
N CYS A 626 -20.95 21.04 38.47
CA CYS A 626 -20.23 19.83 38.11
C CYS A 626 -18.79 19.88 38.64
N HIS A 627 -18.31 18.74 39.13
CA HIS A 627 -16.92 18.53 39.54
C HIS A 627 -16.24 17.61 38.54
N LEU A 628 -14.91 17.54 38.55
CA LEU A 628 -14.15 16.66 37.66
C LEU A 628 -14.45 15.17 37.86
N LYS A 629 -14.86 14.76 39.06
CA LYS A 629 -15.37 13.40 39.34
C LYS A 629 -16.64 13.03 38.57
N HIS A 630 -17.36 14.00 38.01
CA HIS A 630 -18.60 13.76 37.27
C HIS A 630 -18.40 13.72 35.74
N ILE A 631 -17.19 13.92 35.23
CA ILE A 631 -16.95 14.24 33.82
C ILE A 631 -17.40 13.13 32.85
N ILE A 632 -17.23 11.86 33.21
CA ILE A 632 -17.68 10.73 32.37
C ILE A 632 -19.21 10.65 32.34
N SER A 633 -19.86 10.77 33.50
CA SER A 633 -21.33 10.78 33.61
C SER A 633 -21.95 11.98 32.87
N LEU A 634 -21.27 13.14 32.91
CA LEU A 634 -21.66 14.33 32.15
C LEU A 634 -21.57 14.10 30.64
N TRP A 635 -20.50 13.46 30.16
CA TRP A 635 -20.38 13.09 28.74
C TRP A 635 -21.51 12.15 28.30
N GLN A 636 -21.81 11.12 29.09
CA GLN A 636 -22.88 10.15 28.79
C GLN A 636 -24.24 10.85 28.66
N LEU A 637 -24.55 11.76 29.59
CA LEU A 637 -25.76 12.57 29.56
C LEU A 637 -25.82 13.47 28.32
N LEU A 638 -24.77 14.27 28.07
CA LEU A 638 -24.74 15.23 26.96
C LEU A 638 -24.74 14.55 25.58
N SER A 639 -24.04 13.42 25.45
CA SER A 639 -24.02 12.60 24.22
C SER A 639 -25.41 12.04 23.90
N THR A 640 -26.09 11.50 24.93
CA THR A 640 -27.48 11.02 24.81
C THR A 640 -28.42 12.17 24.41
N ARG A 641 -28.28 13.34 25.04
CA ARG A 641 -29.08 14.54 24.72
C ARG A 641 -28.88 15.02 23.30
N LYS A 642 -27.63 15.06 22.81
CA LYS A 642 -27.34 15.44 21.43
C LYS A 642 -28.13 14.59 20.45
N SER A 643 -28.15 13.28 20.69
CA SER A 643 -28.84 12.30 19.86
C SER A 643 -30.37 12.42 19.97
N GLU A 644 -30.90 12.67 21.17
CA GLU A 644 -32.33 12.96 21.35
C GLU A 644 -32.75 14.23 20.60
N GLN A 645 -31.92 15.28 20.61
CA GLN A 645 -32.19 16.53 19.88
C GLN A 645 -32.14 16.33 18.36
N LEU A 646 -31.22 15.51 17.84
CA LEU A 646 -31.21 15.12 16.42
C LEU A 646 -32.51 14.40 16.04
N LEU A 647 -32.99 13.49 16.88
CA LEU A 647 -34.25 12.79 16.68
C LEU A 647 -35.44 13.78 16.63
N ARG A 648 -35.44 14.81 17.50
CA ARG A 648 -36.45 15.89 17.47
C ARG A 648 -36.42 16.69 16.17
N LEU A 649 -35.22 16.92 15.62
CA LEU A 649 -35.00 17.59 14.34
C LEU A 649 -35.26 16.67 13.12
N ARG A 650 -35.79 15.45 13.33
CA ARG A 650 -36.01 14.43 12.30
C ARG A 650 -34.74 14.06 11.51
N LYS A 651 -33.57 14.19 12.14
CA LYS A 651 -32.29 13.71 11.61
C LYS A 651 -31.96 12.34 12.22
N ASP A 652 -31.21 11.50 11.49
CA ASP A 652 -30.74 10.23 12.04
C ASP A 652 -29.70 10.50 13.15
N PRO A 653 -29.93 10.06 14.39
CA PRO A 653 -28.96 10.24 15.49
C PRO A 653 -27.70 9.39 15.33
N PHE A 654 -27.74 8.30 14.54
CA PHE A 654 -26.61 7.38 14.38
C PHE A 654 -26.24 7.15 12.91
N PRO A 655 -25.88 8.19 12.13
CA PRO A 655 -25.65 8.05 10.69
C PRO A 655 -24.53 7.05 10.36
N ASP A 656 -23.45 7.05 11.14
CA ASP A 656 -22.25 6.25 10.89
C ASP A 656 -22.33 4.79 11.36
N LEU A 657 -23.45 4.38 11.97
CA LEU A 657 -23.63 3.02 12.44
C LEU A 657 -23.95 2.07 11.27
N ASN A 658 -23.39 0.86 11.30
CA ASN A 658 -23.68 -0.17 10.30
C ASN A 658 -25.19 -0.45 10.22
N ALA A 659 -25.72 -0.55 9.00
CA ALA A 659 -27.14 -0.81 8.74
C ALA A 659 -27.65 -2.10 9.41
N ALA A 660 -26.77 -3.06 9.70
CA ALA A 660 -27.09 -4.28 10.41
C ALA A 660 -27.71 -4.07 11.82
N TYR A 661 -27.45 -2.93 12.48
CA TYR A 661 -28.01 -2.57 13.80
C TYR A 661 -29.21 -1.63 13.73
N LYS A 662 -29.69 -1.32 12.52
CA LYS A 662 -30.79 -0.38 12.25
C LYS A 662 -32.07 -1.09 11.79
N ALA A 663 -32.25 -2.36 12.14
CA ALA A 663 -33.50 -3.07 11.83
C ALA A 663 -34.65 -2.47 12.65
N GLU A 664 -35.80 -2.28 12.00
CA GLU A 664 -37.01 -1.79 12.66
C GLU A 664 -37.64 -2.88 13.54
N LEU A 665 -38.31 -2.48 14.62
CA LEU A 665 -39.00 -3.41 15.51
C LEU A 665 -40.33 -3.87 14.90
N GLU A 666 -40.56 -5.17 14.87
CA GLU A 666 -41.86 -5.72 14.53
C GLU A 666 -42.93 -5.33 15.57
N PRO A 667 -44.22 -5.21 15.20
CA PRO A 667 -45.28 -4.76 16.10
C PRO A 667 -45.43 -5.59 17.38
N GLU A 668 -45.11 -6.88 17.33
CA GLU A 668 -45.15 -7.77 18.50
C GLU A 668 -43.99 -7.50 19.46
N LEU A 669 -42.77 -7.36 18.94
CA LEU A 669 -41.58 -6.99 19.72
C LEU A 669 -41.72 -5.58 20.32
N ALA A 670 -42.32 -4.64 19.58
CA ALA A 670 -42.58 -3.29 20.07
C ALA A 670 -43.53 -3.26 21.28
N LYS A 671 -44.53 -4.15 21.33
CA LYS A 671 -45.43 -4.28 22.49
C LYS A 671 -44.69 -4.83 23.72
N LEU A 672 -43.84 -5.84 23.53
CA LEU A 672 -43.01 -6.40 24.60
C LEU A 672 -42.05 -5.32 25.15
N LEU A 673 -41.39 -4.58 24.26
CA LEU A 673 -40.51 -3.49 24.64
C LEU A 673 -41.26 -2.40 25.43
N ASN A 674 -42.42 -1.95 24.96
CA ASN A 674 -43.20 -0.92 25.65
C ASN A 674 -43.65 -1.36 27.05
N THR A 675 -43.97 -2.64 27.24
CA THR A 675 -44.34 -3.18 28.56
C THR A 675 -43.19 -3.04 29.56
N TYR A 676 -41.95 -3.30 29.12
CA TYR A 676 -40.74 -3.08 29.91
C TYR A 676 -40.49 -1.58 30.15
N LEU A 677 -40.46 -0.77 29.08
CA LEU A 677 -40.14 0.67 29.16
C LEU A 677 -41.09 1.47 30.08
N VAL A 678 -42.32 1.00 30.26
CA VAL A 678 -43.28 1.64 31.16
C VAL A 678 -42.87 1.51 32.63
N HIS A 679 -42.32 0.36 33.02
CA HIS A 679 -41.96 0.04 34.39
C HIS A 679 -40.48 0.26 34.69
N SER A 680 -39.67 0.53 33.65
CA SER A 680 -38.23 0.63 33.80
C SER A 680 -37.73 2.01 34.21
N ARG A 681 -36.49 2.06 34.71
CA ARG A 681 -35.73 3.29 34.93
C ARG A 681 -35.26 3.89 33.59
N LEU A 682 -36.21 4.47 32.87
CA LEU A 682 -36.08 4.91 31.47
C LEU A 682 -34.87 5.80 31.18
N GLU A 683 -34.53 6.72 32.08
CA GLU A 683 -33.41 7.64 31.89
C GLU A 683 -32.04 6.95 31.98
N ALA A 684 -31.89 6.00 32.89
CA ALA A 684 -30.66 5.26 33.04
C ALA A 684 -30.53 4.21 31.92
N PHE A 685 -31.61 3.48 31.60
CA PHE A 685 -31.65 2.54 30.49
C PHE A 685 -31.28 3.19 29.15
N LEU A 686 -31.85 4.37 28.87
CA LEU A 686 -31.57 5.10 27.63
C LEU A 686 -30.11 5.52 27.53
N GLN A 687 -29.49 5.96 28.62
CA GLN A 687 -28.09 6.39 28.66
C GLN A 687 -27.12 5.21 28.49
N GLU A 688 -27.36 4.09 29.17
CA GLU A 688 -26.53 2.88 29.03
C GLU A 688 -26.63 2.27 27.64
N LEU A 689 -27.85 2.18 27.09
CA LEU A 689 -28.04 1.73 25.71
C LEU A 689 -27.39 2.71 24.71
N HIS A 690 -27.48 4.02 24.96
CA HIS A 690 -26.81 5.02 24.14
C HIS A 690 -25.30 4.82 24.13
N GLU A 691 -24.71 4.64 25.31
CA GLU A 691 -23.28 4.43 25.48
C GLU A 691 -22.81 3.14 24.77
N LEU A 692 -23.55 2.04 24.90
CA LEU A 692 -23.26 0.80 24.17
C LEU A 692 -23.24 1.02 22.65
N ILE A 693 -24.26 1.71 22.10
CA ILE A 693 -24.35 1.99 20.67
C ILE A 693 -23.16 2.83 20.19
N VAL A 694 -22.83 3.89 20.92
CA VAL A 694 -21.78 4.82 20.53
C VAL A 694 -20.37 4.24 20.70
N LEU A 695 -20.12 3.47 21.76
CA LEU A 695 -18.78 2.96 22.09
C LEU A 695 -18.43 1.61 21.46
N LYS A 696 -19.40 0.68 21.44
CA LYS A 696 -19.18 -0.70 20.99
C LYS A 696 -19.64 -0.91 19.55
N LEU A 697 -20.87 -0.49 19.22
CA LEU A 697 -21.49 -0.81 17.93
C LEU A 697 -21.00 0.06 16.77
N ARG A 698 -20.43 1.24 17.06
CA ARG A 698 -19.84 2.14 16.05
C ARG A 698 -18.49 1.67 15.51
N ARG A 699 -17.86 0.67 16.12
CA ARG A 699 -16.53 0.17 15.71
C ARG A 699 -16.58 -0.49 14.33
N VAL A 700 -15.49 -0.37 13.58
CA VAL A 700 -15.36 -0.94 12.22
C VAL A 700 -15.59 -2.46 12.19
N ARG A 701 -15.27 -3.18 13.28
CA ARG A 701 -15.47 -4.63 13.45
C ARG A 701 -16.62 -5.00 14.38
N ALA A 702 -17.50 -4.05 14.70
CA ALA A 702 -18.60 -4.30 15.63
C ALA A 702 -19.42 -5.53 15.22
N VAL A 703 -19.67 -5.74 13.92
CA VAL A 703 -20.48 -6.86 13.42
C VAL A 703 -19.83 -8.24 13.70
N ASP A 704 -18.50 -8.30 13.77
CA ASP A 704 -17.78 -9.55 14.03
C ASP A 704 -17.72 -9.88 15.53
N GLU A 705 -17.57 -8.86 16.38
CA GLU A 705 -17.46 -8.98 17.85
C GLU A 705 -18.83 -9.00 18.54
N PHE A 706 -19.77 -8.16 18.07
CA PHE A 706 -21.15 -8.01 18.53
C PHE A 706 -22.09 -8.40 17.39
N ARG A 707 -22.34 -9.70 17.25
CA ARG A 707 -23.16 -10.21 16.15
C ARG A 707 -24.58 -9.65 16.24
N PRO A 708 -25.14 -9.05 15.17
CA PRO A 708 -26.49 -8.48 15.18
C PRO A 708 -27.60 -9.48 15.56
N THR A 709 -27.34 -10.78 15.43
CA THR A 709 -28.24 -11.87 15.77
C THR A 709 -28.28 -12.20 17.26
N TRP A 710 -27.39 -11.65 18.08
CA TRP A 710 -27.38 -11.88 19.53
C TRP A 710 -28.48 -11.08 20.21
N SER A 711 -28.93 -11.56 21.38
CA SER A 711 -29.86 -10.83 22.23
C SER A 711 -29.23 -9.52 22.70
N LEU A 712 -30.00 -8.42 22.61
CA LEU A 712 -29.59 -7.12 23.13
C LEU A 712 -29.36 -7.20 24.65
N LYS A 713 -30.15 -8.02 25.34
CA LYS A 713 -30.04 -8.26 26.78
C LYS A 713 -28.71 -8.89 27.15
N GLU A 714 -28.38 -10.02 26.51
CA GLU A 714 -27.14 -10.76 26.76
C GLU A 714 -25.88 -9.94 26.40
N SER A 715 -26.04 -8.97 25.49
CA SER A 715 -24.95 -8.06 25.09
C SER A 715 -24.79 -6.86 26.03
N LEU A 716 -25.87 -6.43 26.68
CA LEU A 716 -25.89 -5.28 27.58
C LEU A 716 -25.61 -5.65 29.05
N LEU A 717 -26.01 -6.84 29.50
CA LEU A 717 -25.78 -7.30 30.89
C LEU A 717 -24.30 -7.30 31.29
N PRO A 718 -23.37 -7.92 30.53
CA PRO A 718 -21.95 -7.91 30.90
C PRO A 718 -21.36 -6.50 31.00
N TYR A 719 -21.91 -5.57 30.22
CA TYR A 719 -21.51 -4.17 30.21
C TYR A 719 -22.03 -3.40 31.43
N LEU A 720 -23.22 -3.76 31.93
CA LEU A 720 -23.79 -3.20 33.16
C LEU A 720 -23.12 -3.79 34.40
N ASP A 721 -22.76 -5.07 34.37
CA ASP A 721 -22.06 -5.77 35.45
C ASP A 721 -20.64 -5.21 35.66
N GLU A 722 -19.91 -4.88 34.59
CA GLU A 722 -18.60 -4.22 34.68
C GLU A 722 -18.67 -2.85 35.38
N LYS A 723 -19.84 -2.22 35.40
CA LYS A 723 -20.08 -0.90 36.00
C LYS A 723 -20.78 -0.96 37.36
N ASP A 724 -21.08 -2.15 37.89
CA ASP A 724 -21.93 -2.33 39.08
C ASP A 724 -23.26 -1.53 38.99
N SER A 725 -23.88 -1.52 37.80
CA SER A 725 -25.07 -0.70 37.56
C SER A 725 -26.32 -1.27 38.22
N GLU A 726 -27.08 -0.42 38.91
CA GLU A 726 -28.37 -0.79 39.53
C GLU A 726 -29.44 -1.25 38.52
N LEU A 727 -29.20 -1.08 37.21
CA LEU A 727 -30.06 -1.55 36.14
C LEU A 727 -29.88 -3.04 35.80
N ALA A 728 -28.74 -3.64 36.13
CA ALA A 728 -28.44 -5.03 35.78
C ALA A 728 -29.53 -6.02 36.23
N PRO A 729 -29.96 -6.04 37.51
CA PRO A 729 -30.99 -6.99 37.96
C PRO A 729 -32.37 -6.75 37.32
N GLU A 730 -32.75 -5.48 37.12
CA GLU A 730 -34.02 -5.11 36.47
C GLU A 730 -34.04 -5.54 34.99
N LEU A 731 -32.90 -5.43 34.31
CA LEU A 731 -32.76 -5.82 32.92
C LEU A 731 -32.72 -7.34 32.76
N GLU A 732 -32.08 -8.06 33.68
CA GLU A 732 -32.02 -9.52 33.68
C GLU A 732 -33.42 -10.16 33.84
N GLU A 733 -34.24 -9.61 34.73
CA GLU A 733 -35.55 -10.19 35.06
C GLU A 733 -36.65 -9.81 34.04
N PHE A 734 -36.69 -8.55 33.58
CA PHE A 734 -37.85 -8.02 32.86
C PHE A 734 -37.62 -7.68 31.39
N PHE A 735 -36.38 -7.65 30.89
CA PHE A 735 -36.12 -7.28 29.49
C PHE A 735 -36.36 -8.46 28.53
N PRO A 736 -37.05 -8.25 27.38
CA PRO A 736 -37.38 -9.34 26.45
C PRO A 736 -36.14 -9.91 25.72
N ASP A 737 -35.94 -11.23 25.81
CA ASP A 737 -34.81 -11.92 25.15
C ASP A 737 -34.91 -11.91 23.62
N ALA A 738 -36.13 -11.77 23.08
CA ALA A 738 -36.39 -11.75 21.63
C ALA A 738 -35.89 -10.49 20.93
N ILE A 739 -35.55 -9.43 21.67
CA ILE A 739 -35.02 -8.18 21.10
C ILE A 739 -33.52 -8.36 20.84
N LEU A 740 -33.18 -8.49 19.56
CA LEU A 740 -31.80 -8.66 19.11
C LEU A 740 -31.03 -7.33 19.02
N LEU A 741 -29.69 -7.42 18.97
CA LEU A 741 -28.78 -6.29 18.70
C LEU A 741 -29.09 -5.59 17.37
N SER A 742 -29.62 -6.31 16.37
CA SER A 742 -30.09 -5.72 15.12
C SER A 742 -31.14 -4.62 15.32
N HIS A 743 -31.88 -4.66 16.43
CA HIS A 743 -32.91 -3.69 16.80
C HIS A 743 -32.43 -2.61 17.79
N ALA A 744 -31.11 -2.49 18.05
CA ALA A 744 -30.58 -1.58 19.07
C ALA A 744 -30.99 -0.12 18.83
N VAL A 745 -30.92 0.36 17.58
CA VAL A 745 -31.33 1.74 17.24
C VAL A 745 -32.83 1.95 17.39
N ALA A 746 -33.65 0.99 16.95
CA ALA A 746 -35.10 1.08 17.08
C ALA A 746 -35.54 1.06 18.56
N THR A 747 -34.89 0.22 19.38
CA THR A 747 -35.09 0.16 20.83
C THR A 747 -34.75 1.48 21.51
N TRP A 748 -33.60 2.06 21.15
CA TRP A 748 -33.19 3.37 21.66
C TRP A 748 -34.16 4.49 21.25
N ARG A 749 -34.61 4.51 19.99
CA ARG A 749 -35.60 5.49 19.50
C ARG A 749 -36.93 5.38 20.26
N ALA A 750 -37.42 4.17 20.49
CA ALA A 750 -38.65 3.94 21.25
C ALA A 750 -38.54 4.46 22.69
N ALA A 751 -37.43 4.16 23.38
CA ALA A 751 -37.16 4.68 24.73
C ALA A 751 -37.06 6.22 24.76
N ALA A 752 -36.38 6.83 23.79
CA ALA A 752 -36.25 8.28 23.68
C ALA A 752 -37.61 8.98 23.41
N LEU A 753 -38.48 8.38 22.60
CA LEU A 753 -39.81 8.89 22.32
C LEU A 753 -40.73 8.79 23.54
N LEU A 754 -40.78 7.63 24.21
CA LEU A 754 -41.59 7.47 25.42
C LEU A 754 -41.16 8.44 26.53
N ARG A 755 -39.85 8.69 26.64
CA ARG A 755 -39.30 9.66 27.58
C ARG A 755 -39.81 11.07 27.30
N LYS A 756 -39.92 11.43 26.02
CA LYS A 756 -40.47 12.71 25.60
C LYS A 756 -41.96 12.81 25.93
N GLU A 757 -42.72 11.73 25.80
CA GLU A 757 -44.16 11.72 26.12
C GLU A 757 -44.45 11.82 27.62
N ARG A 758 -43.51 11.38 28.48
CA ARG A 758 -43.62 11.46 29.95
C ARG A 758 -43.20 12.81 30.55
N ARG A 759 -42.57 13.69 29.77
CA ARG A 759 -42.18 15.05 30.16
C ARG A 759 -43.15 16.05 29.57
#